data_AF-F4L838-F1
#
_entry.id   AF-F4L838-F1
#
_cell.length_a   1.000
_cell.length_b   1.000
_cell.length_c   1.000
_cell.angle_alpha   90.00
_cell.angle_beta   90.00
_cell.angle_gamma   90.00
#
_symmetry.space_group_name_H-M   'P 1'
#
loop_
_entity.id
_entity.type
_entity.pdbx_description
1 polymer ?
#
loop_
_entity_poly.entity_id
_entity_poly.type
_entity_poly.pdbx_seq_one_letter_code
_entity_poly.pdbx_strand_id
1 'polypeptide(L)'
;MTHTEKPYCFFLGGMDLEMQEIEKILLEHKEETISNKLSWKTAKLSSYKASIKERKKTHCLVFIELTIDDDTILKDLTDYRIIDHHDENDSRLSSIEQVAALLNIELSDYHRLVAINDRAYIPGLLAEGLSRFEIEEIREKDWEAQGIAKPSRKEIESILSTSTSKDSDLQKNPIEQEADITTIHVRLNLPFAPIVDYLTLEEKKTTHLILYNKDAIVYYGPGVGVLRDKFAAEINNKEAYSGGGFNGYFGLNLSKSSDEPKDLARKIATFLKPQYHLSRNIDRLDEIYSYHIFSFPFKLQSFPVEPAQNVLNGKSHWESVLEHLQEDWENNKYELSAPVYYNEFNYFYDFTRDALFDLGPDSKDIYFRSYNLAKKEDRTYKIQIAPSHQEPGGKTYVLSVDSLTLQLHPTGVGVLTFHLKNKEKEQSKPIDIQRINQFGRRIYPPFLMTSATTVAQTESPGKDAEWILALKGENFDTETKNPKSILGVQDLELAKSLTVLGFEETFDAYLSPVEEPRIPAFIQKLLWKDSATITTPPIPILDDRMFVLSWYGHDLLSSHLGQGDASGNANFLNDDWWYEYVFVDNPQAKSCPYPPLARQHIEQSTNARWSSYSTLFGVTRYSFVLLTPQWSTLQKNNTHFLLHHLQTLYFKMVNLCLIQKASLLTFSDQIKMYTNDPAKIKAILKNYSVFVNRQYFREVTAQAQGIELYKLLQNQMGIAEEVVFLERELHSHHNILVLQESEASNEKNERLNRLLALLSTILAVPGIALAYYGINVFDDQLSPFSPLVLGGILLLILGASFFAYRALHAFMRKETGQKFNRNETIHLALAVVFFILIFILPFCFERAGEKNEQQLQQGGLKKEKTLADPKTLPVDSLLKRQTDSLNNRKSKTDAPQ
;
A
#
# COMPACT_ATOMS: atom_id res chain seq x y z
N MET A 1 7.63 47.22 -45.61
CA MET A 1 8.69 48.13 -45.12
C MET A 1 9.52 47.36 -44.13
N THR A 2 10.83 47.28 -44.31
CA THR A 2 11.73 46.67 -43.34
C THR A 2 11.78 47.57 -42.11
N HIS A 3 11.18 47.13 -41.01
CA HIS A 3 11.46 47.74 -39.71
C HIS A 3 12.92 47.41 -39.37
N THR A 4 13.81 48.37 -39.54
CA THR A 4 15.11 48.34 -38.88
C THR A 4 14.84 48.45 -37.39
N GLU A 5 15.03 47.36 -36.65
CA GLU A 5 15.00 47.40 -35.19
C GLU A 5 16.00 48.44 -34.71
N LYS A 6 15.61 49.23 -33.70
CA LYS A 6 16.52 50.21 -33.13
C LYS A 6 17.61 49.47 -32.35
N PRO A 7 18.88 49.91 -32.43
CA PRO A 7 19.92 49.40 -31.55
C PRO A 7 19.52 49.61 -30.08
N TYR A 8 19.99 48.72 -29.21
CA TYR A 8 19.77 48.86 -27.78
C TYR A 8 20.68 49.94 -27.19
N CYS A 9 20.21 50.59 -26.13
CA CYS A 9 21.08 51.35 -25.24
C CYS A 9 20.76 50.99 -23.79
N PHE A 10 21.77 50.52 -23.07
CA PHE A 10 21.68 49.95 -21.75
C PHE A 10 22.02 50.99 -20.67
N PHE A 11 21.22 51.02 -19.61
CA PHE A 11 21.37 51.92 -18.46
C PHE A 11 21.53 51.07 -17.20
N LEU A 12 22.68 51.16 -16.54
CA LEU A 12 23.07 50.23 -15.48
C LEU A 12 22.59 50.68 -14.08
N GLY A 13 22.25 49.67 -13.26
CA GLY A 13 21.58 49.79 -11.97
C GLY A 13 22.51 49.91 -10.76
N GLY A 14 22.29 49.07 -9.76
CA GLY A 14 23.14 48.93 -8.57
C GLY A 14 24.56 48.48 -8.94
N MET A 15 25.52 48.69 -8.04
CA MET A 15 26.92 48.33 -8.26
C MET A 15 27.32 47.18 -7.33
N ASP A 16 27.41 45.99 -7.91
CA ASP A 16 27.76 44.69 -7.34
C ASP A 16 28.44 43.82 -8.42
N LEU A 17 28.69 42.54 -8.12
CA LEU A 17 29.36 41.64 -9.08
C LEU A 17 28.54 41.41 -10.35
N GLU A 18 27.21 41.22 -10.23
CA GLU A 18 26.35 40.97 -11.39
C GLU A 18 26.39 42.15 -12.36
N MET A 19 26.22 43.38 -11.87
CA MET A 19 26.27 44.57 -12.71
C MET A 19 27.65 44.80 -13.35
N GLN A 20 28.74 44.47 -12.66
CA GLN A 20 30.09 44.59 -13.24
C GLN A 20 30.35 43.60 -14.36
N GLU A 21 29.87 42.35 -14.24
CA GLU A 21 30.00 41.38 -15.34
C GLU A 21 29.04 41.71 -16.49
N ILE A 22 27.83 42.23 -16.22
CA ILE A 22 26.93 42.80 -17.24
C ILE A 22 27.64 43.93 -18.01
N GLU A 23 28.27 44.90 -17.32
CA GLU A 23 29.00 46.00 -17.98
C GLU A 23 30.09 45.47 -18.92
N LYS A 24 30.84 44.44 -18.49
CA LYS A 24 31.86 43.80 -19.35
C LYS A 24 31.24 43.12 -20.56
N ILE A 25 30.20 42.29 -20.39
CA ILE A 25 29.51 41.60 -21.48
C ILE A 25 29.03 42.60 -22.53
N LEU A 26 28.39 43.69 -22.11
CA LEU A 26 27.88 44.72 -23.02
C LEU A 26 29.01 45.43 -23.80
N LEU A 27 30.12 45.75 -23.12
CA LEU A 27 31.29 46.37 -23.75
C LEU A 27 31.99 45.42 -24.75
N GLU A 28 32.10 44.13 -24.43
CA GLU A 28 32.65 43.10 -25.34
C GLU A 28 31.81 42.94 -26.61
N HIS A 29 30.47 43.00 -26.48
CA HIS A 29 29.52 42.91 -27.58
C HIS A 29 29.28 44.25 -28.32
N LYS A 30 29.91 45.34 -27.84
CA LYS A 30 29.86 46.70 -28.43
C LYS A 30 28.49 47.38 -28.35
N GLU A 31 27.68 47.02 -27.35
CA GLU A 31 26.39 47.64 -27.08
C GLU A 31 26.55 49.02 -26.42
N GLU A 32 25.69 50.00 -26.77
CA GLU A 32 25.79 51.34 -26.17
C GLU A 32 25.38 51.29 -24.70
N THR A 33 26.34 51.46 -23.79
CA THR A 33 26.15 51.30 -22.35
C THR A 33 26.41 52.61 -21.60
N ILE A 34 25.51 52.98 -20.69
CA ILE A 34 25.60 54.16 -19.84
C ILE A 34 25.56 53.72 -18.38
N SER A 35 26.72 53.87 -17.72
CA SER A 35 26.90 53.57 -16.31
C SER A 35 27.27 54.85 -15.55
N ASN A 36 26.38 55.30 -14.66
CA ASN A 36 26.67 56.39 -13.73
C ASN A 36 27.33 55.90 -12.42
N LYS A 37 27.74 54.62 -12.37
CA LYS A 37 28.32 53.95 -11.18
C LYS A 37 27.46 54.16 -9.91
N LEU A 38 26.17 53.85 -10.04
CA LEU A 38 25.19 54.11 -9.00
C LEU A 38 25.28 53.01 -7.93
N SER A 39 25.34 53.41 -6.67
CA SER A 39 25.05 52.48 -5.56
C SER A 39 23.58 52.05 -5.61
N TRP A 40 23.24 50.92 -5.00
CA TRP A 40 21.86 50.46 -4.78
C TRP A 40 20.92 51.55 -4.21
N LYS A 41 21.41 52.48 -3.39
CA LYS A 41 20.60 53.59 -2.82
C LYS A 41 20.35 54.74 -3.81
N THR A 42 21.07 54.77 -4.92
CA THR A 42 21.09 55.84 -5.93
C THR A 42 20.75 55.35 -7.36
N ALA A 43 20.55 54.04 -7.54
CA ALA A 43 20.18 53.36 -8.77
C ALA A 43 18.73 53.69 -9.19
N LYS A 44 18.51 54.93 -9.63
CA LYS A 44 17.19 55.49 -9.96
C LYS A 44 17.09 55.84 -11.44
N LEU A 45 15.92 55.64 -12.02
CA LEU A 45 15.64 56.02 -13.41
C LEU A 45 15.88 57.52 -13.65
N SER A 46 15.50 58.39 -12.70
CA SER A 46 15.71 59.84 -12.79
C SER A 46 17.18 60.25 -12.89
N SER A 47 18.13 59.43 -12.40
CA SER A 47 19.58 59.65 -12.53
C SER A 47 20.06 59.69 -13.99
N TYR A 48 19.29 59.12 -14.92
CA TYR A 48 19.62 59.07 -16.36
C TYR A 48 18.76 60.01 -17.23
N LYS A 49 17.94 60.88 -16.64
CA LYS A 49 16.94 61.72 -17.34
C LYS A 49 17.49 62.53 -18.52
N ALA A 50 18.74 63.00 -18.45
CA ALA A 50 19.40 63.69 -19.55
C ALA A 50 19.71 62.75 -20.73
N SER A 51 20.38 61.63 -20.45
CA SER A 51 20.82 60.66 -21.46
C SER A 51 19.66 59.89 -22.10
N ILE A 52 18.59 59.63 -21.35
CA ILE A 52 17.32 59.09 -21.86
C ILE A 52 16.70 60.01 -22.90
N LYS A 53 16.64 61.33 -22.62
CA LYS A 53 16.06 62.33 -23.52
C LYS A 53 16.79 62.43 -24.87
N GLU A 54 18.10 62.20 -24.86
CA GLU A 54 18.94 62.16 -26.07
C GLU A 54 18.63 60.93 -26.94
N ARG A 55 18.43 59.75 -26.33
CA ARG A 55 18.38 58.45 -27.03
C ARG A 55 16.99 57.91 -27.32
N LYS A 56 15.95 58.39 -26.65
CA LYS A 56 14.57 57.84 -26.76
C LYS A 56 13.94 57.80 -28.15
N LYS A 57 14.51 58.52 -29.14
CA LYS A 57 14.07 58.49 -30.55
C LYS A 57 14.87 57.52 -31.42
N THR A 58 16.12 57.21 -31.04
CA THR A 58 17.10 56.50 -31.87
C THR A 58 17.36 55.07 -31.40
N HIS A 59 17.18 54.77 -30.11
CA HIS A 59 17.47 53.47 -29.49
C HIS A 59 16.21 52.85 -28.87
N CYS A 60 16.24 51.53 -28.66
CA CYS A 60 15.40 50.86 -27.66
C CYS A 60 16.13 50.94 -26.32
N LEU A 61 15.54 51.59 -25.31
CA LEU A 61 16.23 51.82 -24.03
C LEU A 61 16.05 50.62 -23.10
N VAL A 62 17.13 50.07 -22.56
CA VAL A 62 17.10 48.92 -21.65
C VAL A 62 17.55 49.38 -20.27
N PHE A 63 16.63 49.35 -19.30
CA PHE A 63 16.90 49.74 -17.91
C PHE A 63 17.17 48.47 -17.10
N ILE A 64 18.37 48.34 -16.54
CA ILE A 64 18.78 47.18 -15.73
C ILE A 64 18.79 47.61 -14.26
N GLU A 65 17.94 47.00 -13.42
CA GLU A 65 17.91 47.18 -11.95
C GLU A 65 17.85 48.65 -11.49
N LEU A 66 17.01 49.43 -12.17
CA LEU A 66 16.77 50.83 -11.82
C LEU A 66 15.43 51.00 -11.14
N THR A 67 15.45 51.55 -9.92
CA THR A 67 14.25 51.99 -9.23
C THR A 67 13.51 53.03 -10.08
N ILE A 68 12.27 52.72 -10.45
CA ILE A 68 11.39 53.64 -11.19
C ILE A 68 10.86 54.68 -10.19
N ASP A 69 11.52 55.83 -10.12
CA ASP A 69 11.17 56.92 -9.21
C ASP A 69 10.41 58.08 -9.88
N ASP A 70 10.31 58.07 -11.21
CA ASP A 70 9.56 59.04 -12.02
C ASP A 70 8.92 58.34 -13.24
N ASP A 71 7.74 57.76 -13.02
CA ASP A 71 6.86 57.16 -14.04
C ASP A 71 6.64 58.02 -15.29
N THR A 72 6.74 59.35 -15.17
CA THR A 72 6.51 60.25 -16.31
C THR A 72 7.59 60.10 -17.38
N ILE A 73 8.78 59.63 -17.00
CA ILE A 73 9.87 59.29 -17.92
C ILE A 73 9.44 58.12 -18.82
N LEU A 74 8.95 57.02 -18.23
CA LEU A 74 8.54 55.83 -19.00
C LEU A 74 7.33 56.11 -19.91
N LYS A 75 6.38 56.93 -19.45
CA LYS A 75 5.20 57.36 -20.24
C LYS A 75 5.56 58.24 -21.46
N ASP A 76 6.78 58.78 -21.52
CA ASP A 76 7.33 59.59 -22.63
C ASP A 76 8.26 58.76 -23.56
N LEU A 77 8.34 57.44 -23.33
CA LEU A 77 9.06 56.47 -24.18
C LEU A 77 8.07 55.66 -25.03
N THR A 78 8.51 55.31 -26.24
CA THR A 78 7.73 54.47 -27.18
C THR A 78 8.27 53.05 -27.31
N ASP A 79 9.46 52.79 -26.77
CA ASP A 79 10.27 51.61 -27.06
C ASP A 79 11.35 51.46 -25.98
N TYR A 80 11.11 50.57 -25.02
CA TYR A 80 12.01 50.30 -23.91
C TYR A 80 11.80 48.88 -23.34
N ARG A 81 12.79 48.39 -22.60
CA ARG A 81 12.74 47.15 -21.81
C ARG A 81 13.21 47.43 -20.39
N ILE A 82 12.69 46.66 -19.43
CA ILE A 82 13.17 46.63 -18.04
C ILE A 82 13.68 45.23 -17.77
N ILE A 83 14.92 45.14 -17.31
CA ILE A 83 15.55 43.92 -16.79
C ILE A 83 15.71 44.14 -15.29
N ASP A 84 15.13 43.23 -14.52
CA ASP A 84 15.10 43.29 -13.06
C ASP A 84 14.67 41.92 -12.51
N HIS A 85 15.20 41.54 -11.35
CA HIS A 85 14.83 40.34 -10.60
C HIS A 85 14.73 40.60 -9.09
N HIS A 86 14.71 41.87 -8.65
CA HIS A 86 14.58 42.22 -7.23
C HIS A 86 13.13 42.50 -6.82
N ASP A 87 12.88 42.63 -5.51
CA ASP A 87 11.59 42.95 -4.90
C ASP A 87 10.40 42.09 -5.40
N GLU A 88 9.50 42.64 -6.21
CA GLU A 88 8.32 41.95 -6.75
C GLU A 88 8.66 41.01 -7.93
N ASN A 89 9.92 41.00 -8.36
CA ASN A 89 10.43 40.22 -9.49
C ASN A 89 11.36 39.05 -9.07
N ASP A 90 11.42 38.70 -7.78
CA ASP A 90 12.33 37.68 -7.20
C ASP A 90 12.23 36.27 -7.82
N SER A 91 11.12 35.99 -8.51
CA SER A 91 10.89 34.72 -9.21
C SER A 91 11.42 34.69 -10.65
N ARG A 92 12.17 35.70 -11.10
CA ARG A 92 12.73 35.77 -12.47
C ARG A 92 14.15 35.18 -12.54
N LEU A 93 14.63 35.01 -13.76
CA LEU A 93 16.06 34.82 -14.03
C LEU A 93 16.84 36.08 -13.60
N SER A 94 18.10 35.95 -13.21
CA SER A 94 18.91 37.08 -12.75
C SER A 94 19.18 38.08 -13.88
N SER A 95 19.70 39.27 -13.56
CA SER A 95 19.84 40.31 -14.58
C SER A 95 20.86 39.93 -15.66
N ILE A 96 21.92 39.18 -15.35
CA ILE A 96 22.90 38.70 -16.34
C ILE A 96 22.31 37.61 -17.24
N GLU A 97 21.45 36.73 -16.69
CA GLU A 97 20.70 35.73 -17.46
C GLU A 97 19.71 36.40 -18.42
N GLN A 98 19.01 37.46 -17.97
CA GLN A 98 18.09 38.25 -18.80
C GLN A 98 18.82 39.04 -19.91
N VAL A 99 19.99 39.64 -19.62
CA VAL A 99 20.83 40.32 -20.63
C VAL A 99 21.37 39.32 -21.66
N ALA A 100 21.85 38.16 -21.22
CA ALA A 100 22.33 37.11 -22.11
C ALA A 100 21.22 36.59 -23.04
N ALA A 101 20.01 36.38 -22.52
CA ALA A 101 18.85 36.01 -23.33
C ALA A 101 18.45 37.12 -24.32
N LEU A 102 18.54 38.39 -23.94
CA LEU A 102 18.22 39.53 -24.81
C LEU A 102 19.18 39.66 -26.00
N LEU A 103 20.46 39.39 -25.78
CA LEU A 103 21.52 39.49 -26.80
C LEU A 103 21.85 38.14 -27.48
N ASN A 104 21.18 37.06 -27.08
CA ASN A 104 21.44 35.68 -27.52
C ASN A 104 22.91 35.25 -27.33
N ILE A 105 23.42 35.49 -26.11
CA ILE A 105 24.78 35.17 -25.67
C ILE A 105 24.74 33.91 -24.79
N GLU A 106 25.74 33.02 -24.94
CA GLU A 106 25.92 31.88 -24.04
C GLU A 106 26.76 32.28 -22.81
N LEU A 107 26.23 32.07 -21.61
CA LEU A 107 26.95 32.36 -20.36
C LEU A 107 27.97 31.27 -20.02
N SER A 108 29.20 31.72 -19.77
CA SER A 108 30.29 30.90 -19.22
C SER A 108 29.96 30.40 -17.81
N ASP A 109 30.66 29.35 -17.36
CA ASP A 109 30.48 28.80 -16.01
C ASP A 109 30.66 29.88 -14.92
N TYR A 110 31.66 30.76 -15.07
CA TYR A 110 31.85 31.90 -14.16
C TYR A 110 30.64 32.85 -14.13
N HIS A 111 30.07 33.21 -15.29
CA HIS A 111 28.87 34.07 -15.33
C HIS A 111 27.64 33.37 -14.73
N ARG A 112 27.52 32.04 -14.85
CA ARG A 112 26.47 31.27 -14.18
C ARG A 112 26.63 31.29 -12.66
N LEU A 113 27.86 31.20 -12.14
CA LEU A 113 28.12 31.34 -10.71
C LEU A 113 27.80 32.75 -10.19
N VAL A 114 28.04 33.79 -11.00
CA VAL A 114 27.63 35.17 -10.67
C VAL A 114 26.11 35.30 -10.61
N ALA A 115 25.37 34.73 -11.58
CA ALA A 115 23.90 34.69 -11.56
C ALA A 115 23.34 33.95 -10.33
N ILE A 116 23.95 32.80 -9.97
CA ILE A 116 23.54 32.00 -8.80
C ILE A 116 23.86 32.72 -7.48
N ASN A 117 25.01 33.41 -7.41
CA ASN A 117 25.37 34.26 -6.28
C ASN A 117 24.31 35.34 -6.03
N ASP A 118 23.82 36.00 -7.08
CA ASP A 118 22.84 37.08 -6.95
C ASP A 118 21.45 36.55 -6.58
N ARG A 119 20.96 35.54 -7.32
CA ARG A 119 19.62 34.95 -7.12
C ARG A 119 19.48 34.13 -5.83
N ALA A 120 20.54 33.44 -5.39
CA ALA A 120 20.45 32.38 -4.38
C ALA A 120 21.57 32.38 -3.33
N TYR A 121 22.53 33.32 -3.41
CA TYR A 121 23.59 33.53 -2.42
C TYR A 121 24.45 32.27 -2.15
N ILE A 122 25.14 32.25 -1.01
CA ILE A 122 25.94 31.09 -0.55
C ILE A 122 25.17 29.75 -0.61
N PRO A 123 23.88 29.63 -0.23
CA PRO A 123 23.13 28.38 -0.38
C PRO A 123 23.00 27.90 -1.83
N GLY A 124 22.84 28.81 -2.80
CA GLY A 124 22.85 28.46 -4.23
C GLY A 124 24.21 27.96 -4.69
N LEU A 125 25.28 28.66 -4.31
CA LEU A 125 26.65 28.28 -4.65
C LEU A 125 27.06 26.92 -4.03
N LEU A 126 26.57 26.59 -2.83
CA LEU A 126 26.75 25.28 -2.21
C LEU A 126 25.99 24.16 -2.95
N ALA A 127 24.83 24.47 -3.56
CA ALA A 127 24.02 23.48 -4.30
C ALA A 127 24.69 23.02 -5.60
N GLU A 128 25.51 23.88 -6.23
CA GLU A 128 26.36 23.53 -7.39
C GLU A 128 27.58 22.67 -7.01
N GLY A 129 27.78 22.35 -5.73
CA GLY A 129 28.88 21.51 -5.25
C GLY A 129 30.24 22.20 -5.21
N LEU A 130 30.29 23.53 -5.29
CA LEU A 130 31.52 24.32 -5.19
C LEU A 130 32.24 24.07 -3.86
N SER A 131 33.58 24.08 -3.90
CA SER A 131 34.38 24.10 -2.69
C SER A 131 34.23 25.45 -1.98
N ARG A 132 34.42 25.43 -0.66
CA ARG A 132 34.41 26.64 0.18
C ARG A 132 35.31 27.75 -0.37
N PHE A 133 36.48 27.42 -0.94
CA PHE A 133 37.41 28.40 -1.47
C PHE A 133 36.85 29.14 -2.68
N GLU A 134 36.18 28.43 -3.59
CA GLU A 134 35.54 29.01 -4.78
C GLU A 134 34.35 29.91 -4.38
N ILE A 135 33.59 29.51 -3.35
CA ILE A 135 32.51 30.34 -2.79
C ILE A 135 33.09 31.61 -2.14
N GLU A 136 34.16 31.48 -1.33
CA GLU A 136 34.86 32.63 -0.75
C GLU A 136 35.40 33.57 -1.84
N GLU A 137 35.93 33.06 -2.96
CA GLU A 137 36.39 33.88 -4.08
C GLU A 137 35.26 34.67 -4.76
N ILE A 138 34.11 34.04 -5.03
CA ILE A 138 32.94 34.71 -5.62
C ILE A 138 32.36 35.78 -4.66
N ARG A 139 32.24 35.45 -3.37
CA ARG A 139 31.76 36.41 -2.35
C ARG A 139 32.71 37.60 -2.19
N GLU A 140 34.02 37.37 -2.21
CA GLU A 140 35.03 38.43 -2.11
C GLU A 140 34.99 39.39 -3.31
N LYS A 141 34.79 38.87 -4.54
CA LYS A 141 34.60 39.69 -5.75
C LYS A 141 33.34 40.56 -5.67
N ASP A 142 32.26 40.05 -5.10
CA ASP A 142 31.04 40.82 -4.86
C ASP A 142 31.22 41.90 -3.78
N TRP A 143 31.94 41.61 -2.71
CA TRP A 143 32.31 42.64 -1.73
C TRP A 143 33.17 43.74 -2.36
N GLU A 144 34.17 43.38 -3.18
CA GLU A 144 35.01 44.34 -3.91
C GLU A 144 34.17 45.22 -4.84
N ALA A 145 33.23 44.62 -5.58
CA ALA A 145 32.34 45.33 -6.47
C ALA A 145 31.43 46.33 -5.73
N GLN A 146 30.91 45.95 -4.57
CA GLN A 146 30.08 46.81 -3.70
C GLN A 146 30.89 47.84 -2.87
N GLY A 147 32.23 47.83 -2.96
CA GLY A 147 33.11 48.70 -2.16
C GLY A 147 33.16 48.33 -0.67
N ILE A 148 32.84 47.09 -0.33
CA ILE A 148 32.87 46.53 1.02
C ILE A 148 34.33 46.18 1.37
N ALA A 149 34.85 46.79 2.45
CA ALA A 149 36.19 46.47 2.93
C ALA A 149 36.30 44.99 3.35
N LYS A 150 37.38 44.32 2.92
CA LYS A 150 37.66 42.90 3.18
C LYS A 150 38.34 42.69 4.55
N PRO A 151 37.62 42.27 5.61
CA PRO A 151 38.26 41.88 6.86
C PRO A 151 39.01 40.56 6.70
N SER A 152 40.08 40.37 7.48
CA SER A 152 40.71 39.07 7.61
C SER A 152 39.85 38.12 8.45
N ARG A 153 39.97 36.82 8.18
CA ARG A 153 39.35 35.75 8.99
C ARG A 153 39.63 35.89 10.50
N LYS A 154 40.85 36.32 10.87
CA LYS A 154 41.24 36.56 12.27
C LYS A 154 40.46 37.71 12.92
N GLU A 155 40.13 38.74 12.16
CA GLU A 155 39.30 39.85 12.66
C GLU A 155 37.87 39.36 12.91
N ILE A 156 37.28 38.58 12.01
CA ILE A 156 35.94 38.00 12.22
C ILE A 156 35.95 37.00 13.40
N GLU A 157 36.95 36.13 13.50
CA GLU A 157 37.09 35.19 14.63
C GLU A 157 37.26 35.92 15.97
N SER A 158 37.94 37.06 16.00
CA SER A 158 38.07 37.89 17.21
C SER A 158 36.73 38.47 17.70
N ILE A 159 35.78 38.71 16.78
CA ILE A 159 34.41 39.15 17.09
C ILE A 159 33.60 38.02 17.74
N LEU A 160 33.81 36.77 17.29
CA LEU A 160 32.96 35.63 17.61
C LEU A 160 33.41 34.83 18.84
N SER A 161 34.61 35.09 19.36
CA SER A 161 35.13 34.39 20.55
C SER A 161 34.40 34.76 21.85
N THR A 162 33.76 33.79 22.50
CA THR A 162 33.03 34.00 23.76
C THR A 162 33.96 34.22 24.95
N SER A 163 33.52 35.05 25.89
CA SER A 163 34.35 35.59 26.97
C SER A 163 34.65 34.59 28.10
N THR A 164 35.91 34.14 28.20
CA THR A 164 36.44 33.40 29.37
C THR A 164 37.73 33.97 29.98
N SER A 165 38.40 34.96 29.36
CA SER A 165 39.57 35.62 29.96
C SER A 165 39.25 36.95 30.65
N LYS A 166 39.79 37.12 31.87
CA LYS A 166 39.67 38.28 32.77
C LYS A 166 40.60 39.45 32.44
N ASP A 167 41.28 39.44 31.29
CA ASP A 167 42.18 40.53 30.90
C ASP A 167 41.45 41.69 30.25
N SER A 168 41.82 42.89 30.69
CA SER A 168 41.27 44.19 30.30
C SER A 168 41.84 44.71 28.98
N ASP A 169 41.22 45.80 28.49
CA ASP A 169 41.71 46.71 27.44
C ASP A 169 41.57 46.32 25.95
N LEU A 170 40.79 45.28 25.64
CA LEU A 170 40.18 45.15 24.30
C LEU A 170 38.65 45.05 24.43
N GLN A 171 37.94 45.93 23.72
CA GLN A 171 36.47 46.02 23.73
C GLN A 171 35.84 44.83 22.98
N LYS A 172 35.78 43.66 23.62
CA LYS A 172 35.10 42.46 23.08
C LYS A 172 33.65 42.77 22.72
N ASN A 173 33.17 42.12 21.67
CA ASN A 173 31.81 42.28 21.14
C ASN A 173 30.82 41.42 21.93
N PRO A 174 29.78 41.99 22.57
CA PRO A 174 28.79 41.17 23.27
C PRO A 174 27.90 40.41 22.29
N ILE A 175 27.86 39.10 22.49
CA ILE A 175 26.95 38.15 21.82
C ILE A 175 25.88 37.75 22.84
N GLU A 176 24.61 37.96 22.50
CA GLU A 176 23.45 37.54 23.29
C GLU A 176 22.69 36.49 22.46
N GLN A 177 22.76 35.22 22.87
CA GLN A 177 22.07 34.10 22.22
C GLN A 177 20.92 33.63 23.10
N GLU A 178 19.71 33.59 22.54
CA GLU A 178 18.49 33.13 23.24
C GLU A 178 17.68 32.24 22.27
N ALA A 179 17.73 30.92 22.50
CA ALA A 179 17.26 29.91 21.54
C ALA A 179 17.87 30.13 20.14
N ASP A 180 17.05 30.14 19.08
CA ASP A 180 17.53 30.27 17.69
C ASP A 180 17.84 31.71 17.27
N ILE A 181 17.72 32.68 18.18
CA ILE A 181 18.05 34.09 17.94
C ILE A 181 19.44 34.38 18.50
N THR A 182 20.41 34.60 17.61
CA THR A 182 21.73 35.16 17.96
C THR A 182 21.73 36.65 17.69
N THR A 183 22.05 37.45 18.71
CA THR A 183 22.21 38.90 18.59
C THR A 183 23.67 39.28 18.82
N ILE A 184 24.33 39.91 17.86
CA ILE A 184 25.76 40.28 17.93
C ILE A 184 25.90 41.80 17.82
N HIS A 185 26.53 42.41 18.83
CA HIS A 185 26.94 43.82 18.76
C HIS A 185 28.33 43.92 18.13
N VAL A 186 28.41 44.46 16.92
CA VAL A 186 29.66 44.69 16.20
C VAL A 186 30.20 46.09 16.53
N ARG A 187 31.13 46.18 17.50
CA ARG A 187 31.76 47.46 17.93
C ARG A 187 32.91 47.90 17.05
N LEU A 188 33.58 46.95 16.39
CA LEU A 188 34.58 47.24 15.36
C LEU A 188 33.89 47.79 14.12
N ASN A 189 34.58 48.66 13.36
CA ASN A 189 34.03 49.25 12.14
C ASN A 189 34.11 48.26 10.94
N LEU A 190 33.53 47.07 11.11
CA LEU A 190 33.47 46.04 10.09
C LEU A 190 32.06 45.93 9.48
N PRO A 191 31.97 45.70 8.15
CA PRO A 191 30.71 45.48 7.47
C PRO A 191 30.06 44.16 7.92
N PHE A 192 28.73 44.11 7.89
CA PHE A 192 27.98 42.94 8.34
C PHE A 192 28.05 41.75 7.37
N ALA A 193 28.11 41.97 6.05
CA ALA A 193 28.08 40.89 5.06
C ALA A 193 29.21 39.85 5.25
N PRO A 194 30.50 40.21 5.38
CA PRO A 194 31.55 39.23 5.66
C PRO A 194 31.36 38.42 6.96
N ILE A 195 30.71 39.01 7.97
CA ILE A 195 30.40 38.31 9.24
C ILE A 195 29.29 37.26 9.00
N VAL A 196 28.26 37.60 8.24
CA VAL A 196 27.19 36.66 7.87
C VAL A 196 27.73 35.53 6.99
N ASP A 197 28.61 35.85 6.05
CA ASP A 197 29.16 34.89 5.10
C ASP A 197 30.07 33.88 5.81
N TYR A 198 30.95 34.36 6.68
CA TYR A 198 31.73 33.51 7.57
C TYR A 198 30.84 32.62 8.46
N LEU A 199 29.82 33.18 9.11
CA LEU A 199 28.90 32.40 9.95
C LEU A 199 28.11 31.35 9.15
N THR A 200 27.80 31.63 7.88
CA THR A 200 27.09 30.71 6.98
C THR A 200 28.01 29.56 6.53
N LEU A 201 29.22 29.87 6.07
CA LEU A 201 30.23 28.89 5.61
C LEU A 201 30.85 28.04 6.73
N GLU A 202 30.75 28.50 7.98
CA GLU A 202 31.19 27.76 9.17
C GLU A 202 30.05 27.01 9.87
N GLU A 203 28.84 26.99 9.30
CA GLU A 203 27.62 26.39 9.87
C GLU A 203 27.25 26.93 11.28
N LYS A 204 27.70 28.16 11.60
CA LYS A 204 27.51 28.84 12.89
C LYS A 204 26.36 29.86 12.88
N LYS A 205 25.74 30.12 11.72
CA LYS A 205 24.59 31.01 11.57
C LYS A 205 23.32 30.33 12.13
N THR A 206 22.78 30.87 13.22
CA THR A 206 21.47 30.46 13.72
C THR A 206 20.33 30.91 12.81
N THR A 207 19.18 30.24 12.90
CA THR A 207 17.97 30.52 12.11
C THR A 207 17.59 31.99 12.09
N HIS A 208 17.73 32.69 13.23
CA HIS A 208 17.56 34.13 13.35
C HIS A 208 18.89 34.75 13.78
N LEU A 209 19.43 35.68 12.98
CA LEU A 209 20.65 36.43 13.28
C LEU A 209 20.34 37.92 13.26
N ILE A 210 20.67 38.63 14.34
CA ILE A 210 20.57 40.10 14.45
C ILE A 210 21.97 40.65 14.64
N LEU A 211 22.47 41.40 13.66
CA LEU A 211 23.73 42.14 13.75
C LEU A 211 23.41 43.62 14.01
N TYR A 212 24.09 44.25 14.96
CA TYR A 212 23.89 45.67 15.24
C TYR A 212 25.17 46.40 15.64
N ASN A 213 25.22 47.68 15.31
CA ASN A 213 26.25 48.61 15.76
C ASN A 213 25.58 49.96 16.11
N LYS A 214 26.35 51.03 16.22
CA LYS A 214 25.85 52.38 16.53
C LYS A 214 25.06 53.04 15.37
N ASP A 215 25.25 52.59 14.13
CA ASP A 215 24.75 53.24 12.91
C ASP A 215 23.61 52.43 12.24
N ALA A 216 23.60 51.10 12.40
CA ALA A 216 22.66 50.20 11.75
C ALA A 216 22.32 48.94 12.58
N ILE A 217 21.13 48.41 12.32
CA ILE A 217 20.66 47.06 12.68
C ILE A 217 20.39 46.31 11.38
N VAL A 218 20.79 45.03 11.28
CA VAL A 218 20.32 44.13 10.24
C VAL A 218 20.00 42.75 10.81
N TYR A 219 18.78 42.30 10.57
CA TYR A 219 18.28 40.96 10.80
C TYR A 219 18.45 40.09 9.54
N TYR A 220 18.74 38.81 9.72
CA TYR A 220 18.77 37.78 8.68
C TYR A 220 18.01 36.53 9.15
N GLY A 221 17.15 35.95 8.30
CA GLY A 221 16.40 34.72 8.58
C GLY A 221 14.90 34.75 8.19
N PRO A 222 14.10 33.75 8.58
CA PRO A 222 12.71 33.54 8.10
C PRO A 222 11.66 34.56 8.60
N GLY A 223 12.04 35.48 9.48
CA GLY A 223 11.17 36.46 10.14
C GLY A 223 10.99 37.78 9.40
N VAL A 224 11.57 37.97 8.21
CA VAL A 224 11.55 39.27 7.48
C VAL A 224 10.15 39.80 7.27
N GLY A 225 9.19 38.94 6.92
CA GLY A 225 7.79 39.35 6.71
C GLY A 225 7.16 40.02 7.95
N VAL A 226 7.42 39.49 9.15
CA VAL A 226 6.93 40.09 10.40
C VAL A 226 7.56 41.46 10.63
N LEU A 227 8.86 41.58 10.39
CA LEU A 227 9.56 42.85 10.60
C LEU A 227 9.10 43.90 9.58
N ARG A 228 8.88 43.51 8.32
CA ARG A 228 8.26 44.36 7.29
C ARG A 228 6.89 44.86 7.72
N ASP A 229 6.03 43.99 8.25
CA ASP A 229 4.69 44.38 8.71
C ASP A 229 4.74 45.26 9.98
N LYS A 230 5.69 45.00 10.90
CA LYS A 230 5.86 45.76 12.15
C LYS A 230 6.52 47.13 11.97
N PHE A 231 7.38 47.27 10.97
CA PHE A 231 8.14 48.49 10.65
C PHE A 231 7.70 49.10 9.30
N ALA A 232 6.45 48.87 8.89
CA ALA A 232 5.93 49.33 7.61
C ALA A 232 5.99 50.86 7.45
N ALA A 233 5.86 51.63 8.55
CA ALA A 233 6.00 53.07 8.53
C ALA A 233 7.45 53.50 8.26
N GLU A 234 8.41 52.85 8.90
CA GLU A 234 9.84 53.06 8.75
C GLU A 234 10.33 52.65 7.34
N ILE A 235 9.76 51.60 6.74
CA ILE A 235 10.00 51.24 5.33
C ILE A 235 9.48 52.35 4.41
N ASN A 236 8.23 52.79 4.59
CA ASN A 236 7.65 53.87 3.78
C ASN A 236 8.43 55.20 3.92
N ASN A 237 8.98 55.48 5.10
CA ASN A 237 9.83 56.64 5.37
C ASN A 237 11.29 56.49 4.92
N LYS A 238 11.67 55.31 4.38
CA LYS A 238 13.03 54.95 3.91
C LYS A 238 14.08 54.94 5.04
N GLU A 239 13.64 54.50 6.21
CA GLU A 239 14.43 54.35 7.45
C GLU A 239 14.70 52.86 7.74
N ALA A 240 13.87 51.97 7.19
CA ALA A 240 14.08 50.54 7.11
C ALA A 240 14.11 50.04 5.64
N TYR A 241 14.65 48.83 5.43
CA TYR A 241 14.71 48.12 4.14
C TYR A 241 14.64 46.60 4.35
N SER A 242 14.24 45.84 3.32
CA SER A 242 14.17 44.37 3.38
C SER A 242 14.27 43.73 2.00
N GLY A 243 14.84 42.53 1.90
CA GLY A 243 14.94 41.77 0.65
C GLY A 243 15.35 40.31 0.89
N GLY A 244 15.53 39.52 -0.19
CA GLY A 244 16.05 38.15 -0.10
C GLY A 244 15.02 37.05 0.23
N GLY A 245 13.74 37.24 -0.11
CA GLY A 245 12.72 36.20 -0.01
C GLY A 245 12.43 35.71 1.42
N PHE A 246 12.14 34.40 1.57
CA PHE A 246 11.76 33.83 2.87
C PHE A 246 12.88 33.95 3.92
N ASN A 247 14.09 33.48 3.62
CA ASN A 247 15.26 33.54 4.51
C ASN A 247 16.07 34.84 4.33
N GLY A 248 15.39 35.93 4.03
CA GLY A 248 15.99 37.20 3.63
C GLY A 248 16.62 38.00 4.76
N TYR A 249 16.74 39.31 4.51
CA TYR A 249 17.25 40.30 5.46
C TYR A 249 16.27 41.46 5.68
N PHE A 250 16.36 42.10 6.84
CA PHE A 250 15.65 43.31 7.21
C PHE A 250 16.60 44.26 7.95
N GLY A 251 16.80 45.47 7.44
CA GLY A 251 17.72 46.46 7.98
C GLY A 251 17.03 47.74 8.45
N LEU A 252 17.60 48.37 9.48
CA LEU A 252 17.19 49.65 10.05
C LEU A 252 18.40 50.59 10.15
N ASN A 253 18.24 51.82 9.68
CA ASN A 253 19.27 52.87 9.78
C ASN A 253 19.02 53.70 11.04
N LEU A 254 19.97 53.68 11.98
CA LEU A 254 19.80 54.23 13.32
C LEU A 254 20.07 55.73 13.41
N SER A 255 20.56 56.36 12.33
CA SER A 255 20.86 57.80 12.26
C SER A 255 19.67 58.75 12.51
N LYS A 256 18.44 58.22 12.61
CA LYS A 256 17.21 58.96 12.94
C LYS A 256 16.40 58.36 14.11
N SER A 257 16.87 57.27 14.71
CA SER A 257 16.18 56.59 15.82
C SER A 257 16.43 57.32 17.14
N SER A 258 15.40 57.47 17.98
CA SER A 258 15.55 57.86 19.39
C SER A 258 15.82 56.67 20.32
N ASP A 259 15.58 55.44 19.86
CA ASP A 259 15.78 54.21 20.64
C ASP A 259 17.26 53.79 20.57
N GLU A 260 17.84 53.42 21.71
CA GLU A 260 19.19 52.83 21.82
C GLU A 260 19.30 51.56 20.94
N PRO A 261 20.39 51.37 20.17
CA PRO A 261 20.55 50.22 19.27
C PRO A 261 20.31 48.87 19.96
N LYS A 262 20.76 48.73 21.20
CA LYS A 262 20.60 47.50 21.98
C LYS A 262 19.14 47.20 22.31
N ASP A 263 18.34 48.22 22.63
CA ASP A 263 16.94 48.05 22.97
C ASP A 263 16.08 47.84 21.74
N LEU A 264 16.44 48.44 20.60
CA LEU A 264 15.81 48.13 19.31
C LEU A 264 16.13 46.70 18.85
N ALA A 265 17.36 46.20 19.05
CA ALA A 265 17.70 44.80 18.79
C ALA A 265 16.88 43.83 19.67
N ARG A 266 16.70 44.14 20.97
CA ARG A 266 15.82 43.38 21.87
C ARG A 266 14.35 43.45 21.48
N LYS A 267 13.88 44.60 20.99
CA LYS A 267 12.50 44.82 20.49
C LYS A 267 12.24 43.98 19.24
N ILE A 268 13.20 43.91 18.31
CA ILE A 268 13.16 43.00 17.15
C ILE A 268 13.16 41.54 17.57
N ALA A 269 14.09 41.12 18.45
CA ALA A 269 14.07 39.77 19.01
C ALA A 269 12.72 39.45 19.67
N THR A 270 12.12 40.42 20.36
CA THR A 270 10.79 40.30 21.00
C THR A 270 9.64 40.27 20.00
N PHE A 271 9.75 40.88 18.82
CA PHE A 271 8.76 40.74 17.73
C PHE A 271 8.85 39.39 17.02
N LEU A 272 10.03 38.76 17.01
CA LEU A 272 10.23 37.40 16.54
C LEU A 272 9.64 36.38 17.55
N LYS A 273 9.83 36.59 18.86
CA LYS A 273 9.31 35.72 19.96
C LYS A 273 7.83 35.28 19.85
N PRO A 274 6.81 36.09 19.48
CA PRO A 274 5.43 35.61 19.37
C PRO A 274 5.17 34.64 18.21
N GLN A 275 6.00 34.61 17.15
CA GLN A 275 5.93 33.48 16.20
C GLN A 275 6.30 32.15 16.89
N TYR A 276 7.20 32.20 17.87
CA TYR A 276 7.52 31.07 18.72
C TYR A 276 6.48 30.74 19.78
N HIS A 277 5.33 31.41 19.87
CA HIS A 277 4.22 30.89 20.71
C HIS A 277 3.21 30.05 19.93
N LEU A 278 3.23 30.09 18.59
CA LEU A 278 2.72 28.97 17.78
C LEU A 278 3.79 27.89 17.59
N SER A 279 5.09 28.23 17.46
CA SER A 279 6.14 27.19 17.33
C SER A 279 6.53 26.50 18.65
N ARG A 280 6.45 27.10 19.85
CA ARG A 280 6.83 26.39 21.09
C ARG A 280 5.81 25.42 21.65
N ASN A 281 4.58 25.42 21.13
CA ASN A 281 3.70 24.25 21.27
C ASN A 281 4.01 23.16 20.24
N ILE A 282 4.92 23.43 19.29
CA ILE A 282 5.50 22.48 18.34
C ILE A 282 6.90 22.03 18.79
N ASP A 283 7.70 22.86 19.50
CA ASP A 283 9.02 22.53 20.07
C ASP A 283 8.96 21.55 21.28
N ARG A 284 7.87 20.78 21.38
CA ARG A 284 7.72 19.55 22.19
C ARG A 284 7.01 18.42 21.42
N LEU A 285 7.02 18.49 20.09
CA LEU A 285 6.67 17.43 19.17
C LEU A 285 7.90 17.23 18.28
N ASP A 286 8.56 16.08 18.45
CA ASP A 286 9.82 15.78 17.79
C ASP A 286 9.73 16.01 16.27
N GLU A 287 10.68 16.75 15.69
CA GLU A 287 10.72 16.97 14.24
C GLU A 287 10.84 15.61 13.52
N ILE A 288 9.96 15.36 12.55
CA ILE A 288 9.92 14.09 11.81
C ILE A 288 10.39 14.36 10.39
N TYR A 289 11.47 13.71 9.96
CA TYR A 289 12.01 13.85 8.60
C TYR A 289 11.40 12.84 7.63
N SER A 290 11.10 11.64 8.12
CA SER A 290 10.40 10.60 7.36
C SER A 290 9.62 9.66 8.28
N TYR A 291 8.61 8.99 7.72
CA TYR A 291 7.79 7.99 8.41
C TYR A 291 7.74 6.73 7.55
N HIS A 292 7.88 5.57 8.17
CA HIS A 292 7.99 4.29 7.48
C HIS A 292 7.04 3.29 8.12
N ILE A 293 6.26 2.59 7.30
CA ILE A 293 5.43 1.47 7.71
C ILE A 293 5.91 0.25 6.96
N PHE A 294 6.37 -0.77 7.67
CA PHE A 294 6.71 -2.06 7.08
C PHE A 294 5.63 -3.06 7.45
N SER A 295 4.88 -3.53 6.44
CA SER A 295 3.79 -4.49 6.61
C SER A 295 4.23 -5.86 6.11
N PHE A 296 4.09 -6.90 6.93
CA PHE A 296 4.38 -8.29 6.62
C PHE A 296 3.08 -9.12 6.58
N PRO A 297 2.46 -9.30 5.39
CA PRO A 297 1.37 -10.25 5.21
C PRO A 297 1.91 -11.69 5.19
N PHE A 298 1.29 -12.55 5.98
CA PHE A 298 1.64 -13.95 6.11
C PHE A 298 0.40 -14.85 6.17
N LYS A 299 0.58 -16.16 5.98
CA LYS A 299 -0.40 -17.20 6.34
C LYS A 299 0.26 -18.24 7.23
N LEU A 300 -0.50 -18.98 8.05
CA LEU A 300 0.05 -20.15 8.75
C LEU A 300 0.13 -21.36 7.81
N GLN A 301 1.26 -22.09 7.85
CA GLN A 301 1.57 -23.17 6.89
C GLN A 301 0.46 -24.23 6.76
N SER A 302 -0.20 -24.59 7.87
CA SER A 302 -1.32 -25.54 7.89
C SER A 302 -2.59 -24.94 8.49
N PHE A 303 -2.96 -23.72 8.09
CA PHE A 303 -4.23 -23.12 8.51
C PHE A 303 -5.42 -23.96 8.01
N PRO A 304 -6.33 -24.43 8.88
CA PRO A 304 -7.39 -25.32 8.47
C PRO A 304 -8.47 -24.58 7.67
N VAL A 305 -8.91 -25.19 6.56
CA VAL A 305 -10.14 -24.78 5.88
C VAL A 305 -11.34 -25.10 6.77
N GLU A 306 -11.88 -24.07 7.43
CA GLU A 306 -13.07 -24.11 8.27
C GLU A 306 -14.29 -23.49 7.56
N PRO A 307 -15.54 -23.84 7.95
CA PRO A 307 -16.73 -23.21 7.39
C PRO A 307 -16.83 -21.75 7.85
N ALA A 308 -17.07 -20.81 6.93
CA ALA A 308 -17.23 -19.38 7.19
C ALA A 308 -18.06 -18.98 8.43
N GLN A 309 -19.03 -19.78 8.88
CA GLN A 309 -19.81 -19.49 10.08
C GLN A 309 -19.04 -19.67 11.40
N ASN A 310 -18.07 -20.59 11.48
CA ASN A 310 -17.19 -20.68 12.65
C ASN A 310 -16.29 -19.43 12.71
N VAL A 311 -15.78 -19.08 11.54
CA VAL A 311 -14.88 -17.96 11.32
C VAL A 311 -15.55 -16.60 11.63
N LEU A 312 -16.80 -16.40 11.19
CA LEU A 312 -17.60 -15.20 11.50
C LEU A 312 -18.07 -15.12 12.96
N ASN A 313 -18.13 -16.25 13.68
CA ASN A 313 -18.62 -16.30 15.06
C ASN A 313 -17.52 -16.17 16.12
N GLY A 314 -16.26 -15.87 15.73
CA GLY A 314 -15.13 -15.88 16.67
C GLY A 314 -14.91 -17.26 17.32
N LYS A 315 -15.12 -18.32 16.53
CA LYS A 315 -14.80 -19.72 16.83
C LYS A 315 -13.85 -20.28 15.76
N SER A 316 -12.86 -19.46 15.40
CA SER A 316 -11.90 -19.72 14.35
C SER A 316 -10.63 -20.39 14.90
N HIS A 317 -9.86 -21.03 14.04
CA HIS A 317 -8.55 -21.55 14.45
C HIS A 317 -7.60 -20.49 15.07
N TRP A 318 -7.86 -19.20 14.87
CA TRP A 318 -7.11 -18.13 15.52
C TRP A 318 -7.21 -18.16 17.05
N GLU A 319 -8.31 -18.59 17.68
CA GLU A 319 -8.34 -18.57 19.15
C GLU A 319 -7.30 -19.53 19.76
N SER A 320 -7.01 -20.68 19.12
CA SER A 320 -5.86 -21.51 19.52
C SER A 320 -4.51 -20.87 19.24
N VAL A 321 -4.40 -19.99 18.23
CA VAL A 321 -3.18 -19.23 17.95
C VAL A 321 -2.98 -18.13 19.02
N LEU A 322 -4.05 -17.47 19.46
CA LEU A 322 -4.02 -16.43 20.51
C LEU A 322 -3.46 -16.97 21.84
N GLU A 323 -3.74 -18.23 22.19
CA GLU A 323 -3.17 -18.89 23.38
C GLU A 323 -1.63 -18.97 23.34
N HIS A 324 -1.05 -19.05 22.14
CA HIS A 324 0.39 -19.20 21.88
C HIS A 324 1.08 -17.87 21.52
N LEU A 325 0.34 -16.78 21.31
CA LEU A 325 0.91 -15.45 21.06
C LEU A 325 1.67 -14.92 22.26
N GLN A 326 2.68 -14.08 22.01
CA GLN A 326 3.43 -13.37 23.07
C GLN A 326 2.47 -12.61 24.01
N GLU A 327 2.71 -12.61 25.33
CA GLU A 327 1.79 -12.02 26.32
C GLU A 327 1.64 -10.50 26.21
N ASP A 328 2.57 -9.85 25.49
CA ASP A 328 2.58 -8.43 25.23
C ASP A 328 1.51 -7.99 24.21
N TRP A 329 0.73 -8.87 23.58
CA TRP A 329 -0.27 -8.49 22.58
C TRP A 329 -1.62 -8.08 23.22
N GLU A 330 -1.88 -6.78 23.28
CA GLU A 330 -3.12 -6.19 23.78
C GLU A 330 -4.16 -6.03 22.65
N ASN A 331 -5.45 -6.26 22.94
CA ASN A 331 -6.52 -6.07 21.95
C ASN A 331 -6.68 -4.57 21.62
N ASN A 332 -6.60 -4.23 20.33
CA ASN A 332 -6.70 -2.86 19.84
C ASN A 332 -8.07 -2.60 19.20
N LYS A 333 -9.09 -2.49 20.04
CA LYS A 333 -10.42 -2.02 19.63
C LYS A 333 -10.30 -0.58 19.07
N TYR A 334 -10.92 -0.34 17.93
CA TYR A 334 -11.03 0.98 17.35
C TYR A 334 -12.11 1.81 18.07
N GLU A 335 -11.73 2.97 18.61
CA GLU A 335 -12.62 3.84 19.37
C GLU A 335 -12.72 5.23 18.74
N LEU A 336 -13.94 5.77 18.65
CA LEU A 336 -14.22 7.12 18.17
C LEU A 336 -13.95 8.18 19.27
N SER A 337 -12.82 8.05 19.97
CA SER A 337 -12.45 8.83 21.15
C SER A 337 -11.78 10.18 20.84
N ALA A 338 -11.39 10.42 19.58
CA ALA A 338 -10.75 11.64 19.13
C ALA A 338 -11.23 12.07 17.72
N PRO A 339 -11.16 13.37 17.36
CA PRO A 339 -11.56 13.87 16.04
C PRO A 339 -10.82 13.20 14.88
N VAL A 340 -9.55 12.80 15.07
CA VAL A 340 -8.76 12.07 14.06
C VAL A 340 -9.41 10.72 13.74
N TYR A 341 -9.80 9.95 14.76
CA TYR A 341 -10.47 8.66 14.57
C TYR A 341 -11.90 8.81 14.01
N TYR A 342 -12.62 9.86 14.42
CA TYR A 342 -13.90 10.20 13.81
C TYR A 342 -13.76 10.52 12.31
N ASN A 343 -12.76 11.32 11.93
CA ASN A 343 -12.51 11.67 10.54
C ASN A 343 -12.08 10.45 9.71
N GLU A 344 -11.19 9.60 10.25
CA GLU A 344 -10.78 8.34 9.62
C GLU A 344 -11.98 7.41 9.39
N PHE A 345 -12.84 7.22 10.39
CA PHE A 345 -14.03 6.37 10.29
C PHE A 345 -15.04 6.88 9.24
N ASN A 346 -15.33 8.20 9.25
CA ASN A 346 -16.29 8.80 8.32
C ASN A 346 -15.76 9.01 6.90
N TYR A 347 -14.44 8.96 6.69
CA TYR A 347 -13.84 9.00 5.36
C TYR A 347 -14.30 7.82 4.48
N PHE A 348 -14.54 6.66 5.09
CA PHE A 348 -14.96 5.44 4.41
C PHE A 348 -16.48 5.27 4.41
N TYR A 349 -17.00 4.64 3.36
CA TYR A 349 -18.41 4.26 3.25
C TYR A 349 -18.82 3.30 4.35
N ASP A 350 -20.05 3.44 4.88
CA ASP A 350 -20.60 2.61 5.95
C ASP A 350 -20.37 1.09 5.73
N PHE A 351 -20.62 0.60 4.50
CA PHE A 351 -20.51 -0.82 4.15
C PHE A 351 -19.07 -1.37 4.08
N THR A 352 -18.04 -0.52 4.15
CA THR A 352 -16.63 -0.96 4.15
C THR A 352 -15.99 -0.95 5.53
N ARG A 353 -16.63 -0.30 6.52
CA ARG A 353 -16.04 -0.07 7.84
C ARG A 353 -15.72 -1.35 8.60
N ASP A 354 -16.57 -2.37 8.52
CA ASP A 354 -16.36 -3.67 9.19
C ASP A 354 -15.11 -4.42 8.68
N ALA A 355 -14.63 -4.09 7.47
CA ALA A 355 -13.39 -4.63 6.90
C ALA A 355 -12.14 -3.79 7.24
N LEU A 356 -12.32 -2.59 7.80
CA LEU A 356 -11.26 -1.61 8.04
C LEU A 356 -11.03 -1.34 9.54
N PHE A 357 -12.04 -1.56 10.38
CA PHE A 357 -12.03 -1.23 11.82
C PHE A 357 -12.51 -2.42 12.67
N ASP A 358 -11.69 -2.86 13.65
CA ASP A 358 -12.14 -3.79 14.68
C ASP A 358 -12.94 -3.03 15.74
N LEU A 359 -14.28 -3.12 15.66
CA LEU A 359 -15.20 -2.45 16.60
C LEU A 359 -15.33 -3.19 17.94
N GLY A 360 -14.52 -4.21 18.20
CA GLY A 360 -14.46 -4.94 19.47
C GLY A 360 -15.56 -6.00 19.63
N PRO A 361 -15.41 -6.91 20.62
CA PRO A 361 -16.11 -8.19 20.73
C PRO A 361 -17.65 -8.12 20.77
N ASP A 362 -18.24 -6.99 21.16
CA ASP A 362 -19.70 -6.81 21.24
C ASP A 362 -20.37 -6.53 19.88
N SER A 363 -19.58 -6.20 18.84
CA SER A 363 -20.11 -6.08 17.48
C SER A 363 -20.46 -7.45 16.90
N LYS A 364 -21.63 -7.56 16.26
CA LYS A 364 -22.08 -8.81 15.63
C LYS A 364 -21.40 -9.10 14.29
N ASP A 365 -20.63 -8.15 13.77
CA ASP A 365 -20.12 -8.14 12.40
C ASP A 365 -18.60 -8.07 12.29
N ILE A 366 -17.88 -8.31 13.39
CA ILE A 366 -16.42 -8.23 13.47
C ILE A 366 -15.79 -9.16 12.44
N TYR A 367 -15.17 -8.57 11.43
CA TYR A 367 -14.55 -9.35 10.38
C TYR A 367 -13.11 -9.74 10.70
N PHE A 368 -12.38 -9.01 11.53
CA PHE A 368 -10.98 -9.33 11.85
C PHE A 368 -10.64 -8.92 13.27
N ARG A 369 -9.50 -9.41 13.79
CA ARG A 369 -8.97 -9.02 15.10
C ARG A 369 -7.74 -8.15 14.95
N SER A 370 -7.70 -7.02 15.64
CA SER A 370 -6.51 -6.17 15.73
C SER A 370 -5.89 -6.21 17.12
N TYR A 371 -4.56 -6.33 17.18
CA TYR A 371 -3.77 -6.27 18.39
C TYR A 371 -2.65 -5.24 18.25
N ASN A 372 -2.26 -4.62 19.36
CA ASN A 372 -1.07 -3.79 19.47
C ASN A 372 -0.11 -4.45 20.45
N LEU A 373 1.19 -4.35 20.19
CA LEU A 373 2.18 -4.74 21.18
C LEU A 373 2.22 -3.72 22.32
N ALA A 374 2.17 -4.21 23.55
CA ALA A 374 2.30 -3.46 24.78
C ALA A 374 3.64 -2.71 24.84
N LYS A 375 3.71 -1.74 25.74
CA LYS A 375 4.83 -0.78 25.81
C LYS A 375 6.13 -1.44 26.32
N LYS A 376 6.95 -1.97 25.42
CA LYS A 376 8.35 -2.37 25.72
C LYS A 376 9.24 -1.15 26.01
N GLU A 377 10.33 -1.39 26.76
CA GLU A 377 11.32 -0.38 27.15
C GLU A 377 12.17 0.09 25.96
N ASP A 378 12.73 -0.84 25.18
CA ASP A 378 13.37 -0.51 23.90
C ASP A 378 12.31 -0.30 22.82
N ARG A 379 12.24 0.92 22.29
CA ARG A 379 11.34 1.35 21.21
C ARG A 379 12.11 1.70 19.94
N THR A 380 13.18 0.97 19.64
CA THR A 380 13.98 1.21 18.44
C THR A 380 13.86 0.08 17.41
N TYR A 381 13.88 0.50 16.15
CA TYR A 381 14.13 -0.34 14.98
C TYR A 381 15.45 0.16 14.39
N LYS A 382 16.51 -0.64 14.49
CA LYS A 382 17.86 -0.30 14.04
C LYS A 382 18.22 -1.10 12.80
N ILE A 383 18.77 -0.43 11.80
CA ILE A 383 19.22 -1.03 10.54
C ILE A 383 20.72 -0.78 10.44
N GLN A 384 21.54 -1.83 10.57
CA GLN A 384 22.99 -1.71 10.36
C GLN A 384 23.33 -2.15 8.94
N ILE A 385 23.93 -1.26 8.15
CA ILE A 385 24.46 -1.57 6.82
C ILE A 385 25.96 -1.86 6.92
N ALA A 386 26.42 -2.88 6.19
CA ALA A 386 27.83 -3.21 6.07
C ALA A 386 28.64 -2.07 5.40
N PRO A 387 29.97 -2.01 5.62
CA PRO A 387 30.85 -1.17 4.81
C PRO A 387 30.72 -1.47 3.32
N SER A 388 30.64 -0.44 2.49
CA SER A 388 30.59 -0.56 1.03
C SER A 388 31.50 0.48 0.36
N HIS A 389 31.67 0.39 -0.97
CA HIS A 389 32.38 1.42 -1.73
C HIS A 389 31.76 2.82 -1.60
N GLN A 390 30.46 2.92 -1.32
CA GLN A 390 29.76 4.19 -1.07
C GLN A 390 29.83 4.63 0.40
N GLU A 391 29.97 3.70 1.35
CA GLU A 391 29.98 3.96 2.80
C GLU A 391 31.08 3.12 3.48
N PRO A 392 32.36 3.56 3.45
CA PRO A 392 33.49 2.74 3.90
C PRO A 392 33.50 2.39 5.40
N GLY A 393 32.71 3.08 6.22
CA GLY A 393 32.52 2.77 7.65
C GLY A 393 31.29 1.91 7.96
N GLY A 394 30.43 1.66 6.96
CA GLY A 394 29.03 1.27 7.20
C GLY A 394 28.21 2.41 7.82
N LYS A 395 26.90 2.21 7.96
CA LYS A 395 25.99 3.18 8.61
C LYS A 395 24.91 2.46 9.41
N THR A 396 24.56 3.00 10.56
CA THR A 396 23.46 2.50 11.39
C THR A 396 22.35 3.54 11.39
N TYR A 397 21.15 3.14 10.98
CA TYR A 397 19.94 3.94 11.09
C TYR A 397 19.18 3.57 12.35
N VAL A 398 18.60 4.55 13.03
CA VAL A 398 17.79 4.34 14.25
C VAL A 398 16.43 4.98 14.04
N LEU A 399 15.37 4.17 14.09
CA LEU A 399 13.99 4.63 13.96
C LEU A 399 13.24 4.39 15.27
N SER A 400 12.41 5.35 15.66
CA SER A 400 11.54 5.25 16.82
C SER A 400 10.28 4.46 16.45
N VAL A 401 10.02 3.35 17.15
CA VAL A 401 8.81 2.54 16.99
C VAL A 401 7.63 3.27 17.65
N ASP A 402 6.69 3.70 16.82
CA ASP A 402 5.46 4.39 17.21
C ASP A 402 4.43 3.38 17.73
N SER A 403 4.20 2.33 16.94
CA SER A 403 3.38 1.17 17.27
C SER A 403 3.83 -0.07 16.49
N LEU A 404 3.53 -1.24 17.04
CA LEU A 404 3.57 -2.53 16.35
C LEU A 404 2.15 -3.09 16.39
N THR A 405 1.57 -3.40 15.23
CA THR A 405 0.20 -3.91 15.14
C THR A 405 0.18 -5.29 14.47
N LEU A 406 -0.75 -6.14 14.91
CA LEU A 406 -1.00 -7.46 14.33
C LEU A 406 -2.49 -7.56 14.00
N GLN A 407 -2.81 -7.86 12.75
CA GLN A 407 -4.18 -8.10 12.31
C GLN A 407 -4.33 -9.56 11.87
N LEU A 408 -5.38 -10.23 12.33
CA LEU A 408 -5.67 -11.64 12.02
C LEU A 408 -7.03 -11.75 11.33
N HIS A 409 -7.05 -12.34 10.14
CA HIS A 409 -8.22 -12.41 9.26
C HIS A 409 -8.79 -13.82 9.12
N PRO A 410 -10.14 -13.94 9.01
CA PRO A 410 -10.90 -15.13 8.64
C PRO A 410 -10.31 -16.06 7.59
N THR A 411 -9.61 -15.50 6.61
CA THR A 411 -9.09 -16.20 5.44
C THR A 411 -7.84 -17.03 5.75
N GLY A 412 -7.31 -16.98 6.98
CA GLY A 412 -6.03 -17.60 7.36
C GLY A 412 -4.82 -16.69 7.15
N VAL A 413 -5.06 -15.41 6.83
CA VAL A 413 -4.05 -14.37 6.62
C VAL A 413 -3.85 -13.56 7.90
N GLY A 414 -2.60 -13.34 8.27
CA GLY A 414 -2.19 -12.34 9.26
C GLY A 414 -1.39 -11.20 8.60
N VAL A 415 -1.40 -10.01 9.21
CA VAL A 415 -0.53 -8.89 8.82
C VAL A 415 0.13 -8.31 10.06
N LEU A 416 1.47 -8.40 10.13
CA LEU A 416 2.28 -7.78 11.17
C LEU A 416 2.85 -6.45 10.63
N THR A 417 2.62 -5.34 11.32
CA THR A 417 2.92 -3.99 10.80
C THR A 417 3.71 -3.16 11.79
N PHE A 418 4.91 -2.73 11.38
CA PHE A 418 5.81 -1.84 12.11
C PHE A 418 5.57 -0.39 11.71
N HIS A 419 5.22 0.49 12.65
CA HIS A 419 5.08 1.94 12.41
C HIS A 419 6.28 2.68 12.99
N LEU A 420 7.06 3.36 12.14
CA LEU A 420 8.40 3.84 12.44
C LEU A 420 8.56 5.34 12.11
N LYS A 421 9.11 6.11 13.06
CA LYS A 421 9.42 7.55 12.93
C LYS A 421 10.93 7.76 12.80
N ASN A 422 11.35 8.47 11.76
CA ASN A 422 12.69 9.03 11.65
C ASN A 422 12.71 10.46 12.22
N LYS A 423 13.47 10.67 13.28
CA LYS A 423 13.64 11.96 13.99
C LYS A 423 15.08 12.48 13.96
N GLU A 424 15.99 11.72 13.36
CA GLU A 424 17.43 11.97 13.39
C GLU A 424 17.85 12.65 12.09
N LYS A 425 18.46 13.84 12.19
CA LYS A 425 18.73 14.71 11.05
C LYS A 425 19.86 14.16 10.16
N GLU A 426 20.79 13.42 10.76
CA GLU A 426 21.95 12.80 10.13
C GLU A 426 21.58 11.64 9.18
N GLN A 427 20.30 11.22 9.21
CA GLN A 427 19.69 10.22 8.34
C GLN A 427 18.43 10.77 7.64
N SER A 428 18.36 12.10 7.38
CA SER A 428 17.26 12.74 6.65
C SER A 428 17.54 12.94 5.16
N LYS A 429 18.72 12.56 4.64
CA LYS A 429 19.12 12.80 3.23
C LYS A 429 18.35 11.88 2.28
N PRO A 430 18.15 12.24 1.00
CA PRO A 430 17.37 11.44 0.06
C PRO A 430 17.89 9.99 -0.10
N ILE A 431 19.22 9.84 -0.08
CA ILE A 431 19.94 8.56 -0.07
C ILE A 431 19.64 7.69 1.17
N ASP A 432 19.50 8.33 2.33
CA ASP A 432 19.28 7.65 3.61
C ASP A 432 17.85 7.09 3.68
N ILE A 433 16.86 7.83 3.16
CA ILE A 433 15.46 7.41 3.14
C ILE A 433 15.24 6.20 2.23
N GLN A 434 15.87 6.20 1.04
CA GLN A 434 15.86 5.04 0.14
C GLN A 434 16.50 3.82 0.82
N ARG A 435 17.68 3.99 1.47
CA ARG A 435 18.35 2.92 2.22
C ARG A 435 17.50 2.40 3.38
N ILE A 436 16.87 3.26 4.17
CA ILE A 436 15.95 2.86 5.24
C ILE A 436 14.82 1.98 4.68
N ASN A 437 14.21 2.37 3.56
CA ASN A 437 13.15 1.59 2.93
C ASN A 437 13.63 0.25 2.36
N GLN A 438 14.77 0.23 1.66
CA GLN A 438 15.29 -0.98 0.99
C GLN A 438 15.84 -2.01 2.00
N PHE A 439 16.63 -1.56 2.98
CA PHE A 439 17.25 -2.46 3.96
C PHE A 439 16.30 -2.80 5.12
N GLY A 440 15.41 -1.88 5.53
CA GLY A 440 14.44 -2.11 6.60
C GLY A 440 13.25 -3.01 6.21
N ARG A 441 12.92 -3.13 4.91
CA ARG A 441 11.84 -4.02 4.46
C ARG A 441 12.25 -5.49 4.33
N ARG A 442 13.54 -5.79 4.29
CA ARG A 442 14.07 -7.12 3.97
C ARG A 442 13.97 -8.04 5.19
N ILE A 443 13.29 -9.17 5.00
CA ILE A 443 13.13 -10.23 6.00
C ILE A 443 13.72 -11.56 5.55
N TYR A 444 13.91 -11.77 4.24
CA TYR A 444 14.75 -12.85 3.72
C TYR A 444 15.99 -12.25 3.03
N PRO A 445 17.13 -12.98 3.01
CA PRO A 445 18.22 -12.70 2.10
C PRO A 445 17.73 -12.64 0.64
N PRO A 446 18.30 -11.77 -0.21
CA PRO A 446 17.98 -11.72 -1.64
C PRO A 446 18.47 -12.99 -2.36
N PHE A 447 18.28 -13.04 -3.69
CA PHE A 447 18.74 -14.14 -4.55
C PHE A 447 20.18 -14.57 -4.25
N LEU A 448 20.44 -15.88 -4.26
CA LEU A 448 21.74 -16.48 -3.95
C LEU A 448 22.44 -16.90 -5.25
N MET A 449 23.62 -16.37 -5.52
CA MET A 449 24.28 -16.59 -6.82
C MET A 449 25.00 -17.94 -6.90
N THR A 450 24.57 -18.82 -7.79
CA THR A 450 25.29 -20.07 -8.10
C THR A 450 26.62 -19.79 -8.81
N SER A 451 27.67 -20.56 -8.53
CA SER A 451 28.99 -20.35 -9.15
C SER A 451 28.95 -20.59 -10.65
N ALA A 452 29.87 -19.95 -11.39
CA ALA A 452 29.99 -20.13 -12.84
C ALA A 452 30.32 -21.59 -13.22
N THR A 453 31.00 -22.32 -12.33
CA THR A 453 31.27 -23.76 -12.47
C THR A 453 30.00 -24.61 -12.38
N THR A 454 29.05 -24.28 -11.51
CA THR A 454 27.78 -25.04 -11.38
C THR A 454 26.90 -24.96 -12.62
N VAL A 455 27.04 -23.91 -13.44
CA VAL A 455 26.27 -23.72 -14.69
C VAL A 455 26.83 -24.55 -15.86
N ALA A 456 28.11 -24.96 -15.78
CA ALA A 456 28.83 -25.62 -16.87
C ALA A 456 29.31 -27.05 -16.56
N GLN A 457 29.26 -27.51 -15.29
CA GLN A 457 29.71 -28.85 -14.89
C GLN A 457 28.70 -29.51 -13.94
N THR A 458 28.49 -30.82 -14.13
CA THR A 458 27.55 -31.65 -13.35
C THR A 458 28.06 -32.05 -11.96
N GLU A 459 29.27 -31.66 -11.58
CA GLU A 459 29.87 -31.97 -10.28
C GLU A 459 30.23 -30.66 -9.55
N SER A 460 29.50 -30.37 -8.48
CA SER A 460 29.64 -29.17 -7.65
C SER A 460 30.79 -29.34 -6.64
N PRO A 461 31.69 -28.35 -6.50
CA PRO A 461 32.61 -28.26 -5.36
C PRO A 461 31.82 -28.29 -4.04
N GLY A 462 32.37 -28.92 -3.00
CA GLY A 462 31.66 -29.25 -1.75
C GLY A 462 30.65 -28.19 -1.28
N LYS A 463 29.36 -28.57 -1.31
CA LYS A 463 28.16 -27.70 -1.20
C LYS A 463 28.35 -26.47 -0.32
N ASP A 464 28.79 -26.65 0.91
CA ASP A 464 28.81 -25.59 1.94
C ASP A 464 29.65 -24.37 1.53
N ALA A 465 30.73 -24.56 0.76
CA ALA A 465 31.58 -23.46 0.30
C ALA A 465 30.94 -22.63 -0.82
N GLU A 466 30.22 -23.26 -1.77
CA GLU A 466 29.45 -22.55 -2.79
C GLU A 466 28.30 -21.77 -2.16
N TRP A 467 27.60 -22.35 -1.18
CA TRP A 467 26.50 -21.68 -0.47
C TRP A 467 26.97 -20.42 0.28
N ILE A 468 28.08 -20.47 1.01
CA ILE A 468 28.62 -19.32 1.76
C ILE A 468 29.01 -18.16 0.82
N LEU A 469 29.52 -18.45 -0.37
CA LEU A 469 29.88 -17.43 -1.38
C LEU A 469 28.65 -16.89 -2.13
N ALA A 470 27.71 -17.78 -2.48
CA ALA A 470 26.42 -17.44 -3.09
C ALA A 470 25.60 -16.48 -2.22
N LEU A 471 25.66 -16.69 -0.90
CA LEU A 471 25.17 -15.74 0.09
C LEU A 471 26.04 -14.48 0.09
N LYS A 472 27.35 -14.60 0.25
CA LYS A 472 28.34 -13.49 0.22
C LYS A 472 28.19 -12.45 -0.89
N GLY A 473 27.48 -12.74 -1.99
CA GLY A 473 27.56 -11.96 -3.23
C GLY A 473 28.93 -12.07 -3.91
N GLU A 474 29.73 -13.05 -3.49
CA GLU A 474 31.09 -13.30 -3.91
C GLU A 474 31.13 -14.49 -4.88
N ASN A 475 32.02 -14.47 -5.84
CA ASN A 475 32.37 -15.64 -6.65
C ASN A 475 33.88 -15.87 -6.60
N PHE A 476 34.33 -17.09 -6.85
CA PHE A 476 35.75 -17.36 -7.04
C PHE A 476 36.22 -16.78 -8.37
N ASP A 477 37.21 -15.91 -8.30
CA ASP A 477 37.98 -15.50 -9.47
C ASP A 477 38.74 -16.71 -10.05
N THR A 478 38.50 -17.02 -11.32
CA THR A 478 38.96 -18.27 -11.96
C THR A 478 40.48 -18.36 -12.14
N GLU A 479 41.20 -17.24 -12.07
CA GLU A 479 42.66 -17.19 -12.21
C GLU A 479 43.35 -17.10 -10.85
N THR A 480 42.81 -16.30 -9.92
CA THR A 480 43.45 -16.00 -8.63
C THR A 480 42.92 -16.83 -7.45
N LYS A 481 41.77 -17.50 -7.59
CA LYS A 481 41.03 -18.22 -6.54
C LYS A 481 40.63 -17.37 -5.32
N ASN A 482 40.69 -16.05 -5.43
CA ASN A 482 40.21 -15.15 -4.38
C ASN A 482 38.69 -14.89 -4.55
N PRO A 483 37.97 -14.59 -3.46
CA PRO A 483 36.60 -14.07 -3.55
C PRO A 483 36.59 -12.70 -4.24
N LYS A 484 35.60 -12.49 -5.11
CA LYS A 484 35.36 -11.22 -5.79
C LYS A 484 33.87 -10.88 -5.69
N SER A 485 33.54 -9.73 -5.11
CA SER A 485 32.15 -9.27 -5.03
C SER A 485 31.62 -8.95 -6.44
N ILE A 486 30.35 -9.27 -6.68
CA ILE A 486 29.67 -9.05 -7.95
C ILE A 486 28.53 -8.06 -7.77
N LEU A 487 28.36 -7.17 -8.75
CA LEU A 487 27.22 -6.26 -8.84
C LEU A 487 25.90 -7.05 -8.83
N GLY A 488 25.07 -6.79 -7.82
CA GLY A 488 23.66 -7.21 -7.77
C GLY A 488 23.29 -8.25 -6.72
N VAL A 489 24.18 -8.65 -5.79
CA VAL A 489 23.90 -9.76 -4.86
C VAL A 489 24.39 -9.48 -3.43
N GLN A 490 23.50 -9.71 -2.45
CA GLN A 490 23.60 -9.54 -0.98
C GLN A 490 24.14 -8.21 -0.40
N ASP A 491 25.38 -7.78 -0.68
CA ASP A 491 25.99 -6.53 -0.14
C ASP A 491 25.18 -5.26 -0.49
N LEU A 492 24.33 -5.35 -1.51
CA LEU A 492 23.53 -4.25 -2.06
C LEU A 492 22.09 -4.22 -1.55
N GLU A 493 21.59 -5.27 -0.89
CA GLU A 493 20.16 -5.37 -0.55
C GLU A 493 19.83 -5.95 0.83
N LEU A 494 20.79 -6.52 1.57
CA LEU A 494 20.54 -7.05 2.91
C LEU A 494 21.25 -6.22 3.97
N ALA A 495 20.57 -5.95 5.09
CA ALA A 495 21.20 -5.31 6.24
C ALA A 495 22.20 -6.29 6.88
N LYS A 496 23.33 -5.78 7.37
CA LYS A 496 24.28 -6.56 8.17
C LYS A 496 23.60 -7.13 9.43
N SER A 497 22.77 -6.31 10.05
CA SER A 497 21.84 -6.77 11.09
C SER A 497 20.64 -5.83 11.21
N LEU A 498 19.55 -6.38 11.73
CA LEU A 498 18.37 -5.64 12.18
C LEU A 498 18.22 -5.83 13.69
N THR A 499 18.05 -4.75 14.44
CA THR A 499 17.67 -4.83 15.87
C THR A 499 16.28 -4.23 16.07
N VAL A 500 15.31 -5.06 16.43
CA VAL A 500 13.90 -4.67 16.51
C VAL A 500 13.39 -4.94 17.92
N LEU A 501 13.10 -3.88 18.68
CA LEU A 501 12.59 -3.97 20.06
C LEU A 501 13.49 -4.86 20.96
N GLY A 502 14.81 -4.68 20.85
CA GLY A 502 15.82 -5.48 21.56
C GLY A 502 16.16 -6.84 20.96
N PHE A 503 15.43 -7.32 19.94
CA PHE A 503 15.75 -8.57 19.25
C PHE A 503 16.67 -8.32 18.05
N GLU A 504 17.86 -8.90 18.07
CA GLU A 504 18.80 -8.86 16.94
C GLU A 504 18.60 -10.05 15.97
N GLU A 505 18.71 -9.74 14.68
CA GLU A 505 18.81 -10.68 13.56
C GLU A 505 20.02 -10.30 12.72
N THR A 506 20.96 -11.24 12.55
CA THR A 506 22.20 -11.07 11.77
C THR A 506 22.15 -11.81 10.43
N PHE A 507 21.08 -12.57 10.17
CA PHE A 507 20.92 -13.46 9.01
C PHE A 507 21.98 -14.58 8.91
N ASP A 508 22.84 -14.77 9.92
CA ASP A 508 23.82 -15.86 9.96
C ASP A 508 23.16 -17.25 9.88
N ALA A 509 21.92 -17.38 10.37
CA ALA A 509 21.14 -18.62 10.32
C ALA A 509 20.74 -19.07 8.90
N TYR A 510 20.96 -18.22 7.89
CA TYR A 510 20.79 -18.53 6.46
C TYR A 510 22.12 -18.88 5.77
N LEU A 511 23.29 -18.70 6.43
CA LEU A 511 24.64 -19.06 5.95
C LEU A 511 24.90 -20.58 5.83
N SER A 512 23.86 -21.39 5.86
CA SER A 512 23.94 -22.86 5.74
C SER A 512 22.72 -23.39 5.01
N PRO A 513 22.84 -24.47 4.22
CA PRO A 513 21.70 -25.10 3.57
C PRO A 513 20.61 -25.47 4.58
N VAL A 514 19.37 -25.14 4.26
CA VAL A 514 18.18 -25.46 5.05
C VAL A 514 17.15 -26.19 4.20
N GLU A 515 16.51 -27.20 4.77
CA GLU A 515 15.50 -28.01 4.08
C GLU A 515 14.19 -27.23 3.87
N GLU A 516 13.91 -26.22 4.72
CA GLU A 516 12.74 -25.35 4.63
C GLU A 516 13.12 -23.86 4.82
N PRO A 517 12.39 -22.90 4.21
CA PRO A 517 12.61 -21.47 4.41
C PRO A 517 12.36 -21.05 5.87
N ARG A 518 13.40 -20.54 6.53
CA ARG A 518 13.31 -20.02 7.91
C ARG A 518 12.72 -18.60 7.92
N ILE A 519 11.92 -18.27 8.92
CA ILE A 519 11.51 -16.87 9.22
C ILE A 519 12.60 -16.23 10.09
N PRO A 520 12.89 -14.92 9.98
CA PRO A 520 13.74 -14.22 10.94
C PRO A 520 13.38 -14.46 12.39
N ALA A 521 14.40 -14.70 13.21
CA ALA A 521 14.26 -14.98 14.63
C ALA A 521 13.56 -13.84 15.38
N PHE A 522 13.71 -12.58 14.94
CA PHE A 522 13.01 -11.44 15.55
C PHE A 522 11.48 -11.52 15.34
N ILE A 523 11.01 -11.89 14.14
CA ILE A 523 9.57 -12.09 13.87
C ILE A 523 9.05 -13.25 14.73
N GLN A 524 9.84 -14.32 14.88
CA GLN A 524 9.41 -15.46 15.71
C GLN A 524 9.24 -15.09 17.18
N LYS A 525 10.21 -14.36 17.74
CA LYS A 525 10.19 -13.89 19.14
C LYS A 525 9.13 -12.82 19.41
N LEU A 526 8.70 -12.06 18.38
CA LEU A 526 7.62 -11.09 18.49
C LEU A 526 6.23 -11.71 18.46
N LEU A 527 6.05 -12.83 17.73
CA LEU A 527 4.74 -13.45 17.57
C LEU A 527 4.44 -14.48 18.66
N TRP A 528 5.38 -15.34 19.08
CA TRP A 528 5.07 -16.48 19.98
C TRP A 528 5.86 -16.49 21.29
N LYS A 529 5.28 -17.11 22.33
CA LYS A 529 5.92 -17.29 23.64
C LYS A 529 7.09 -18.27 23.60
N ASP A 530 6.96 -19.33 22.81
CA ASP A 530 7.94 -20.39 22.64
C ASP A 530 7.94 -20.84 21.17
N SER A 531 9.09 -20.74 20.52
CA SER A 531 9.25 -21.12 19.11
C SER A 531 9.30 -22.63 18.88
N ALA A 532 9.51 -23.44 19.93
CA ALA A 532 9.61 -24.89 19.83
C ALA A 532 8.26 -25.63 19.88
N THR A 533 7.19 -24.98 20.35
CA THR A 533 5.84 -25.56 20.46
C THR A 533 4.94 -25.28 19.25
N ILE A 534 5.39 -24.48 18.29
CA ILE A 534 4.61 -24.10 17.11
C ILE A 534 4.65 -25.23 16.07
N THR A 535 3.51 -25.87 15.84
CA THR A 535 3.35 -26.88 14.77
C THR A 535 3.13 -26.28 13.37
N THR A 536 2.93 -24.97 13.27
CA THR A 536 2.68 -24.24 12.01
C THR A 536 3.34 -22.85 12.00
N PRO A 537 4.58 -22.71 11.52
CA PRO A 537 5.18 -21.39 11.32
C PRO A 537 4.37 -20.57 10.28
N PRO A 538 4.31 -19.23 10.39
CA PRO A 538 3.79 -18.41 9.31
C PRO A 538 4.80 -18.33 8.17
N ILE A 539 4.27 -18.11 6.98
CA ILE A 539 5.07 -18.01 5.76
C ILE A 539 4.66 -16.75 5.00
N PRO A 540 5.64 -16.03 4.38
CA PRO A 540 5.34 -14.91 3.50
C PRO A 540 4.36 -15.35 2.42
N ILE A 541 3.38 -14.49 2.11
CA ILE A 541 2.36 -14.81 1.10
C ILE A 541 2.44 -13.97 -0.17
N LEU A 542 2.99 -12.74 -0.09
CA LEU A 542 3.09 -11.86 -1.25
C LEU A 542 4.50 -11.85 -1.86
N ASP A 543 5.52 -11.69 -1.02
CA ASP A 543 6.90 -11.38 -1.40
C ASP A 543 7.84 -11.76 -0.25
N ASP A 544 9.14 -11.84 -0.51
CA ASP A 544 10.20 -12.13 0.49
C ASP A 544 10.63 -10.87 1.28
N ARG A 545 9.95 -9.75 1.02
CA ARG A 545 10.06 -8.46 1.70
C ARG A 545 8.72 -8.05 2.32
N MET A 546 8.81 -7.17 3.31
CA MET A 546 7.68 -6.40 3.79
C MET A 546 7.25 -5.35 2.74
N PHE A 547 5.95 -5.09 2.64
CA PHE A 547 5.41 -3.97 1.88
C PHE A 547 5.79 -2.67 2.59
N VAL A 548 6.21 -1.66 1.82
CA VAL A 548 6.65 -0.36 2.35
C VAL A 548 5.58 0.70 2.15
N LEU A 549 5.09 1.33 3.23
CA LEU A 549 4.56 2.69 3.12
C LEU A 549 5.62 3.67 3.61
N SER A 550 5.86 4.76 2.88
CA SER A 550 6.85 5.77 3.28
C SER A 550 6.33 7.19 3.05
N TRP A 551 6.51 8.05 4.03
CA TRP A 551 6.45 9.51 3.86
C TRP A 551 7.86 10.07 3.93
N TYR A 552 8.17 11.01 3.03
CA TYR A 552 9.37 11.84 3.10
C TYR A 552 9.01 13.31 2.93
N GLY A 553 9.46 14.14 3.88
CA GLY A 553 9.31 15.59 3.81
C GLY A 553 10.61 16.27 3.40
N HIS A 554 10.68 16.80 2.18
CA HIS A 554 11.88 17.45 1.66
C HIS A 554 11.56 18.56 0.64
N ASP A 555 11.75 19.83 1.04
CA ASP A 555 11.26 21.00 0.30
C ASP A 555 11.77 21.12 -1.14
N LEU A 556 13.09 21.00 -1.36
CA LEU A 556 13.69 21.19 -2.69
C LEU A 556 13.26 20.09 -3.66
N LEU A 557 13.51 18.83 -3.30
CA LEU A 557 13.16 17.63 -4.06
C LEU A 557 11.67 17.55 -4.41
N SER A 558 10.78 17.78 -3.43
CA SER A 558 9.33 17.75 -3.67
C SER A 558 8.85 18.84 -4.63
N SER A 559 9.48 20.02 -4.58
CA SER A 559 9.20 21.12 -5.50
C SER A 559 9.79 20.89 -6.89
N HIS A 560 11.01 20.36 -6.97
CA HIS A 560 11.65 19.99 -8.24
C HIS A 560 10.82 18.95 -9.00
N LEU A 561 10.42 17.86 -8.36
CA LEU A 561 9.65 16.78 -8.98
C LEU A 561 8.20 17.19 -9.31
N GLY A 562 7.65 18.15 -8.57
CA GLY A 562 6.34 18.75 -8.83
C GLY A 562 6.32 19.74 -10.00
N GLN A 563 7.47 20.26 -10.42
CA GLN A 563 7.62 21.18 -11.56
C GLN A 563 7.73 20.45 -12.90
N GLY A 564 7.55 21.22 -13.98
CA GLY A 564 7.76 20.75 -15.34
C GLY A 564 9.21 20.97 -15.82
N ASP A 565 9.64 20.14 -16.76
CA ASP A 565 10.84 20.33 -17.57
C ASP A 565 10.64 21.47 -18.58
N ALA A 566 11.71 21.87 -19.26
CA ALA A 566 11.65 22.91 -20.30
C ALA A 566 10.76 22.56 -21.51
N SER A 567 10.28 21.33 -21.61
CA SER A 567 9.32 20.85 -22.64
C SER A 567 7.89 20.71 -22.10
N GLY A 568 7.63 21.02 -20.83
CA GLY A 568 6.33 20.95 -20.18
C GLY A 568 5.93 19.57 -19.62
N ASN A 569 6.83 18.57 -19.61
CA ASN A 569 6.56 17.29 -18.92
C ASN A 569 6.89 17.43 -17.43
N ALA A 570 6.16 16.77 -16.53
CA ALA A 570 6.56 16.76 -15.12
C ALA A 570 7.91 16.06 -14.90
N ASN A 571 8.80 16.68 -14.10
CA ASN A 571 10.18 16.22 -13.90
C ASN A 571 10.26 14.78 -13.37
N PHE A 572 9.32 14.38 -12.51
CA PHE A 572 9.25 13.02 -11.94
C PHE A 572 9.21 11.89 -12.99
N LEU A 573 8.83 12.17 -14.25
CA LEU A 573 8.75 11.17 -15.32
C LEU A 573 10.12 10.67 -15.80
N ASN A 574 11.19 11.44 -15.53
CA ASN A 574 12.56 11.13 -15.96
C ASN A 574 13.55 11.13 -14.78
N ASP A 575 13.08 11.28 -13.54
CA ASP A 575 13.93 11.39 -12.35
C ASP A 575 14.24 10.00 -11.75
N ASP A 576 15.53 9.72 -11.64
CA ASP A 576 16.02 8.42 -11.18
C ASP A 576 15.81 8.23 -9.67
N TRP A 577 15.90 9.30 -8.86
CA TRP A 577 15.65 9.19 -7.42
C TRP A 577 14.17 8.88 -7.13
N TRP A 578 13.23 9.52 -7.83
CA TRP A 578 11.80 9.24 -7.70
C TRP A 578 11.49 7.83 -8.15
N TYR A 579 12.05 7.36 -9.27
CA TYR A 579 11.92 5.97 -9.67
C TYR A 579 12.41 5.02 -8.56
N GLU A 580 13.64 5.21 -8.08
CA GLU A 580 14.23 4.37 -7.04
C GLU A 580 13.45 4.44 -5.72
N TYR A 581 12.88 5.60 -5.36
CA TYR A 581 12.06 5.74 -4.15
C TYR A 581 10.68 5.05 -4.29
N VAL A 582 10.04 5.15 -5.46
CA VAL A 582 8.75 4.48 -5.73
C VAL A 582 8.92 2.96 -5.84
N PHE A 583 9.92 2.48 -6.58
CA PHE A 583 10.20 1.05 -6.72
C PHE A 583 11.04 0.47 -5.56
N VAL A 584 11.46 1.33 -4.62
CA VAL A 584 12.28 0.98 -3.45
C VAL A 584 13.53 0.21 -3.89
N ASP A 585 14.19 0.70 -4.93
CA ASP A 585 15.44 0.14 -5.42
C ASP A 585 16.59 0.52 -4.46
N ASN A 586 17.71 -0.19 -4.54
CA ASN A 586 18.93 0.27 -3.90
C ASN A 586 19.40 1.55 -4.62
N PRO A 587 19.86 2.61 -3.92
CA PRO A 587 20.16 3.87 -4.57
C PRO A 587 21.28 3.79 -5.59
N GLN A 588 21.14 4.59 -6.66
CA GLN A 588 22.04 4.59 -7.82
C GLN A 588 22.05 3.24 -8.58
N ALA A 589 21.05 2.38 -8.33
CA ALA A 589 20.91 1.05 -8.92
C ALA A 589 19.49 0.81 -9.44
N LYS A 590 18.86 1.84 -10.02
CA LYS A 590 17.59 1.81 -10.76
C LYS A 590 17.38 0.49 -11.53
N SER A 591 16.36 -0.27 -11.11
CA SER A 591 16.05 -1.62 -11.61
C SER A 591 15.64 -1.68 -13.08
N CYS A 592 15.17 -0.58 -13.66
CA CYS A 592 14.84 -0.46 -15.07
C CYS A 592 15.82 0.49 -15.79
N PRO A 593 16.90 -0.02 -16.40
CA PRO A 593 17.89 0.82 -17.08
C PRO A 593 17.42 1.34 -18.45
N TYR A 594 16.33 0.80 -19.03
CA TYR A 594 15.82 1.22 -20.33
C TYR A 594 14.83 2.41 -20.18
N PRO A 595 15.20 3.65 -20.56
CA PRO A 595 14.45 4.84 -20.15
C PRO A 595 12.98 4.91 -20.59
N PRO A 596 12.60 4.50 -21.82
CA PRO A 596 11.19 4.52 -22.23
C PRO A 596 10.29 3.63 -21.37
N LEU A 597 10.78 2.46 -20.94
CA LEU A 597 10.02 1.56 -20.07
C LEU A 597 10.00 2.07 -18.63
N ALA A 598 11.12 2.62 -18.13
CA ALA A 598 11.17 3.25 -16.81
C ALA A 598 10.18 4.43 -16.72
N ARG A 599 10.09 5.26 -17.76
CA ARG A 599 9.12 6.36 -17.87
C ARG A 599 7.67 5.84 -17.88
N GLN A 600 7.38 4.80 -18.67
CA GLN A 600 6.04 4.18 -18.67
C GLN A 600 5.68 3.64 -17.28
N HIS A 601 6.60 2.96 -16.60
CA HIS A 601 6.39 2.44 -15.26
C HIS A 601 6.13 3.55 -14.24
N ILE A 602 6.93 4.62 -14.22
CA ILE A 602 6.75 5.69 -13.24
C ILE A 602 5.48 6.52 -13.51
N GLU A 603 5.08 6.69 -14.77
CA GLU A 603 3.80 7.29 -15.16
C GLU A 603 2.61 6.45 -14.67
N GLN A 604 2.68 5.12 -14.82
CA GLN A 604 1.64 4.19 -14.35
C GLN A 604 1.62 4.02 -12.82
N SER A 605 2.71 4.34 -12.13
CA SER A 605 2.84 4.21 -10.67
C SER A 605 2.68 5.53 -9.91
N THR A 606 2.63 6.69 -10.57
CA THR A 606 2.58 8.01 -9.90
C THR A 606 1.21 8.66 -10.02
N ASN A 607 0.56 8.96 -8.88
CA ASN A 607 -0.55 9.92 -8.85
C ASN A 607 0.00 11.34 -8.62
N ALA A 608 0.01 12.12 -9.70
CA ALA A 608 0.54 13.48 -9.76
C ALA A 608 -0.51 14.58 -9.50
N ARG A 609 -1.70 14.26 -8.96
CA ARG A 609 -2.81 15.22 -8.78
C ARG A 609 -2.42 16.53 -8.09
N TRP A 610 -1.50 16.46 -7.13
CA TRP A 610 -1.06 17.58 -6.30
C TRP A 610 0.41 17.96 -6.56
N SER A 611 0.96 17.59 -7.72
CA SER A 611 2.34 17.89 -8.12
C SER A 611 2.67 19.38 -8.03
N SER A 612 1.75 20.24 -8.50
CA SER A 612 1.87 21.71 -8.42
C SER A 612 1.86 22.28 -6.99
N TYR A 613 1.57 21.46 -5.99
CA TYR A 613 1.66 21.77 -4.55
C TYR A 613 2.79 20.96 -3.88
N SER A 614 3.82 20.60 -4.65
CA SER A 614 4.97 19.80 -4.23
C SER A 614 4.59 18.47 -3.58
N THR A 615 3.47 17.85 -3.98
CA THR A 615 2.94 16.64 -3.34
C THR A 615 2.75 15.52 -4.37
N LEU A 616 3.48 14.43 -4.22
CA LEU A 616 3.47 13.27 -5.13
C LEU A 616 3.20 11.97 -4.38
N PHE A 617 2.38 11.11 -4.98
CA PHE A 617 2.10 9.76 -4.49
C PHE A 617 2.63 8.74 -5.48
N GLY A 618 3.45 7.80 -5.02
CA GLY A 618 3.91 6.65 -5.80
C GLY A 618 3.33 5.35 -5.26
N VAL A 619 2.91 4.45 -6.13
CA VAL A 619 2.26 3.18 -5.76
C VAL A 619 2.74 2.08 -6.68
N THR A 620 3.18 0.97 -6.09
CA THR A 620 3.50 -0.28 -6.80
C THR A 620 2.84 -1.46 -6.10
N ARG A 621 3.07 -2.68 -6.61
CA ARG A 621 2.64 -3.93 -5.94
C ARG A 621 3.26 -4.16 -4.55
N TYR A 622 4.36 -3.48 -4.20
CA TYR A 622 5.09 -3.66 -2.94
C TYR A 622 5.39 -2.34 -2.19
N SER A 623 4.90 -1.19 -2.67
CA SER A 623 5.13 0.11 -2.05
C SER A 623 3.97 1.10 -2.20
N PHE A 624 3.84 2.00 -1.23
CA PHE A 624 3.04 3.23 -1.31
C PHE A 624 3.88 4.36 -0.71
N VAL A 625 4.34 5.31 -1.52
CA VAL A 625 5.20 6.41 -1.07
C VAL A 625 4.54 7.76 -1.25
N LEU A 626 4.83 8.69 -0.35
CA LEU A 626 4.32 10.06 -0.34
C LEU A 626 5.48 11.02 -0.13
N LEU A 627 5.77 11.82 -1.15
CA LEU A 627 6.73 12.92 -1.08
C LEU A 627 5.99 14.25 -0.91
N THR A 628 6.42 15.07 0.03
CA THR A 628 5.87 16.40 0.32
C THR A 628 7.00 17.40 0.68
N PRO A 629 6.69 18.68 0.91
CA PRO A 629 7.54 19.56 1.72
C PRO A 629 7.83 18.97 3.11
N GLN A 630 8.87 19.47 3.78
CA GLN A 630 9.28 19.05 5.11
C GLN A 630 8.23 19.41 6.19
N TRP A 631 8.30 18.74 7.35
CA TRP A 631 7.28 18.85 8.41
C TRP A 631 6.98 20.31 8.82
N SER A 632 8.01 21.12 9.05
CA SER A 632 7.86 22.54 9.40
C SER A 632 7.17 23.36 8.30
N THR A 633 7.47 23.10 7.03
CA THR A 633 6.79 23.72 5.88
C THR A 633 5.33 23.29 5.77
N LEU A 634 5.02 22.00 6.00
CA LEU A 634 3.64 21.51 6.08
C LEU A 634 2.85 22.13 7.25
N GLN A 635 3.48 22.34 8.40
CA GLN A 635 2.85 22.99 9.54
C GLN A 635 2.54 24.46 9.23
N LYS A 636 3.52 25.21 8.69
CA LYS A 636 3.37 26.60 8.25
C LYS A 636 2.21 26.77 7.26
N ASN A 637 2.04 25.82 6.34
CA ASN A 637 1.01 25.84 5.30
C ASN A 637 -0.33 25.20 5.75
N ASN A 638 -0.44 24.72 7.00
CA ASN A 638 -1.58 23.95 7.52
C ASN A 638 -1.90 22.66 6.74
N THR A 639 -0.92 22.08 6.05
CA THR A 639 -1.03 20.84 5.26
C THR A 639 -0.42 19.61 5.94
N HIS A 640 0.03 19.73 7.19
CA HIS A 640 0.61 18.63 7.99
C HIS A 640 -0.35 17.43 8.20
N PHE A 641 -1.66 17.61 7.95
CA PHE A 641 -2.62 16.51 7.90
C PHE A 641 -2.28 15.44 6.84
N LEU A 642 -1.45 15.74 5.83
CA LEU A 642 -1.00 14.78 4.81
C LEU A 642 -0.26 13.58 5.42
N LEU A 643 0.59 13.80 6.44
CA LEU A 643 1.24 12.71 7.17
C LEU A 643 0.22 11.88 7.95
N HIS A 644 -0.76 12.52 8.59
CA HIS A 644 -1.85 11.81 9.28
C HIS A 644 -2.73 11.01 8.31
N HIS A 645 -2.98 11.52 7.10
CA HIS A 645 -3.68 10.77 6.05
C HIS A 645 -2.88 9.52 5.62
N LEU A 646 -1.55 9.59 5.53
CA LEU A 646 -0.74 8.38 5.30
C LEU A 646 -0.89 7.38 6.45
N GLN A 647 -0.72 7.86 7.69
CA GLN A 647 -0.76 7.04 8.91
C GLN A 647 -2.12 6.34 9.14
N THR A 648 -3.21 6.92 8.65
CA THR A 648 -4.58 6.45 8.86
C THR A 648 -5.22 6.02 7.53
N LEU A 649 -5.81 6.96 6.79
CA LEU A 649 -6.60 6.73 5.58
C LEU A 649 -5.90 5.86 4.53
N TYR A 650 -4.68 6.22 4.14
CA TYR A 650 -3.97 5.55 3.06
C TYR A 650 -3.40 4.21 3.54
N PHE A 651 -2.91 4.14 4.79
CA PHE A 651 -2.57 2.87 5.43
C PHE A 651 -3.74 1.89 5.45
N LYS A 652 -4.96 2.31 5.82
CA LYS A 652 -6.17 1.47 5.79
C LYS A 652 -6.47 0.94 4.39
N MET A 653 -6.37 1.77 3.36
CA MET A 653 -6.57 1.34 1.96
C MET A 653 -5.50 0.35 1.49
N VAL A 654 -4.22 0.62 1.76
CA VAL A 654 -3.11 -0.30 1.43
C VAL A 654 -3.30 -1.63 2.13
N ASN A 655 -3.55 -1.61 3.45
CA ASN A 655 -3.75 -2.80 4.27
C ASN A 655 -4.90 -3.66 3.74
N LEU A 656 -6.04 -3.05 3.39
CA LEU A 656 -7.17 -3.75 2.76
C LEU A 656 -6.74 -4.44 1.44
N CYS A 657 -6.00 -3.76 0.57
CA CYS A 657 -5.50 -4.35 -0.68
C CYS A 657 -4.50 -5.51 -0.44
N LEU A 658 -3.63 -5.38 0.57
CA LEU A 658 -2.72 -6.47 0.99
C LEU A 658 -3.49 -7.70 1.45
N ILE A 659 -4.47 -7.51 2.32
CA ILE A 659 -5.34 -8.59 2.83
C ILE A 659 -6.12 -9.23 1.68
N GLN A 660 -6.62 -8.44 0.73
CA GLN A 660 -7.30 -8.96 -0.46
C GLN A 660 -6.39 -9.85 -1.31
N LYS A 661 -5.20 -9.36 -1.69
CA LYS A 661 -4.27 -10.14 -2.51
C LYS A 661 -3.80 -11.41 -1.78
N ALA A 662 -3.48 -11.29 -0.49
CA ALA A 662 -3.10 -12.43 0.35
C ALA A 662 -4.24 -13.46 0.47
N SER A 663 -5.49 -13.03 0.64
CA SER A 663 -6.63 -13.95 0.74
C SER A 663 -6.86 -14.70 -0.57
N LEU A 664 -6.73 -14.04 -1.72
CA LEU A 664 -6.87 -14.65 -3.04
C LEU A 664 -5.80 -15.72 -3.29
N LEU A 665 -4.54 -15.45 -2.93
CA LEU A 665 -3.45 -16.43 -3.01
C LEU A 665 -3.68 -17.60 -2.05
N THR A 666 -4.14 -17.35 -0.82
CA THR A 666 -4.53 -18.41 0.13
C THR A 666 -5.62 -19.31 -0.43
N PHE A 667 -6.65 -18.75 -1.06
CA PHE A 667 -7.70 -19.55 -1.70
C PHE A 667 -7.16 -20.39 -2.87
N SER A 668 -6.31 -19.84 -3.73
CA SER A 668 -5.69 -20.60 -4.83
C SER A 668 -4.86 -21.79 -4.31
N ASP A 669 -4.10 -21.60 -3.24
CA ASP A 669 -3.33 -22.68 -2.62
C ASP A 669 -4.22 -23.72 -1.92
N GLN A 670 -5.29 -23.30 -1.25
CA GLN A 670 -6.27 -24.20 -0.65
C GLN A 670 -7.00 -25.05 -1.70
N ILE A 671 -7.36 -24.47 -2.86
CA ILE A 671 -7.97 -25.23 -3.97
C ILE A 671 -7.00 -26.33 -4.44
N LYS A 672 -5.75 -25.98 -4.73
CA LYS A 672 -4.72 -26.95 -5.15
C LYS A 672 -4.58 -28.07 -4.13
N MET A 673 -4.39 -27.73 -2.84
CA MET A 673 -4.20 -28.69 -1.75
C MET A 673 -5.40 -29.63 -1.56
N TYR A 674 -6.63 -29.13 -1.69
CA TYR A 674 -7.86 -29.86 -1.41
C TYR A 674 -8.66 -30.25 -2.66
N THR A 675 -8.02 -30.27 -3.85
CA THR A 675 -8.65 -30.60 -5.15
C THR A 675 -9.54 -31.86 -5.11
N ASN A 676 -9.14 -32.85 -4.30
CA ASN A 676 -9.82 -34.16 -4.18
C ASN A 676 -10.75 -34.28 -2.95
N ASP A 677 -10.99 -33.20 -2.19
CA ASP A 677 -11.90 -33.18 -1.02
C ASP A 677 -13.13 -32.28 -1.30
N PRO A 678 -14.26 -32.87 -1.70
CA PRO A 678 -15.51 -32.16 -1.93
C PRO A 678 -16.00 -31.27 -0.80
N ALA A 679 -15.80 -31.68 0.46
CA ALA A 679 -16.27 -30.92 1.62
C ALA A 679 -15.40 -29.68 1.84
N LYS A 680 -14.09 -29.80 1.63
CA LYS A 680 -13.13 -28.68 1.71
C LYS A 680 -13.33 -27.68 0.58
N ILE A 681 -13.48 -28.12 -0.67
CA ILE A 681 -13.80 -27.21 -1.80
C ILE A 681 -15.11 -26.45 -1.56
N LYS A 682 -16.15 -27.12 -1.03
CA LYS A 682 -17.43 -26.49 -0.66
C LYS A 682 -17.29 -25.44 0.45
N ALA A 683 -16.37 -25.65 1.40
CA ALA A 683 -16.03 -24.66 2.42
C ALA A 683 -15.23 -23.48 1.83
N ILE A 684 -14.25 -23.73 0.94
CA ILE A 684 -13.49 -22.68 0.25
C ILE A 684 -14.43 -21.78 -0.57
N LEU A 685 -15.35 -22.36 -1.36
CA LEU A 685 -16.39 -21.64 -2.10
C LEU A 685 -17.22 -20.70 -1.20
N LYS A 686 -17.59 -21.16 0.00
CA LYS A 686 -18.35 -20.36 0.98
C LYS A 686 -17.49 -19.24 1.56
N ASN A 687 -16.22 -19.51 1.86
CA ASN A 687 -15.28 -18.52 2.41
C ASN A 687 -14.95 -17.44 1.37
N TYR A 688 -14.76 -17.83 0.10
CA TYR A 688 -14.60 -16.91 -1.03
C TYR A 688 -15.85 -16.04 -1.24
N SER A 689 -17.06 -16.60 -1.13
CA SER A 689 -18.29 -15.81 -1.19
C SER A 689 -18.37 -14.76 -0.07
N VAL A 690 -17.91 -15.09 1.15
CA VAL A 690 -17.82 -14.12 2.25
C VAL A 690 -16.75 -13.06 1.97
N PHE A 691 -15.59 -13.43 1.44
CA PHE A 691 -14.56 -12.50 0.98
C PHE A 691 -15.09 -11.49 -0.07
N VAL A 692 -15.78 -11.98 -1.11
CA VAL A 692 -16.35 -11.11 -2.16
C VAL A 692 -17.37 -10.12 -1.58
N ASN A 693 -18.20 -10.56 -0.63
CA ASN A 693 -19.25 -9.72 -0.05
C ASN A 693 -18.79 -8.78 1.07
N ARG A 694 -17.67 -9.06 1.75
CA ARG A 694 -17.21 -8.31 2.95
C ARG A 694 -15.80 -7.73 2.86
N GLN A 695 -15.00 -8.05 1.85
CA GLN A 695 -13.64 -7.52 1.71
C GLN A 695 -13.33 -6.96 0.32
N TYR A 696 -13.90 -7.51 -0.75
CA TYR A 696 -13.63 -7.03 -2.11
C TYR A 696 -14.57 -5.88 -2.50
N PHE A 697 -14.10 -4.64 -2.31
CA PHE A 697 -14.84 -3.43 -2.68
C PHE A 697 -14.25 -2.80 -3.94
N ARG A 698 -15.12 -2.29 -4.82
CA ARG A 698 -14.72 -1.50 -6.01
C ARG A 698 -14.29 -0.08 -5.65
N GLU A 699 -14.85 0.46 -4.57
CA GLU A 699 -14.62 1.81 -4.08
C GLU A 699 -14.88 1.82 -2.57
N VAL A 700 -14.10 2.60 -1.81
CA VAL A 700 -14.14 2.60 -0.33
C VAL A 700 -14.49 3.96 0.28
N THR A 701 -14.45 5.04 -0.50
CA THR A 701 -14.68 6.42 -0.06
C THR A 701 -15.27 7.26 -1.20
N ALA A 702 -16.07 8.27 -0.87
CA ALA A 702 -16.55 9.26 -1.84
C ALA A 702 -15.50 10.33 -2.21
N GLN A 703 -14.35 10.38 -1.53
CA GLN A 703 -13.33 11.37 -1.83
C GLN A 703 -12.53 11.00 -3.09
N ALA A 704 -12.58 11.85 -4.12
CA ALA A 704 -11.95 11.61 -5.43
C ALA A 704 -10.48 11.15 -5.34
N GLN A 705 -9.66 11.75 -4.47
CA GLN A 705 -8.27 11.34 -4.27
C GLN A 705 -8.15 9.93 -3.68
N GLY A 706 -9.03 9.55 -2.76
CA GLY A 706 -9.08 8.20 -2.22
C GLY A 706 -9.53 7.18 -3.25
N ILE A 707 -10.51 7.51 -4.09
CA ILE A 707 -10.95 6.69 -5.24
C ILE A 707 -9.78 6.43 -6.19
N GLU A 708 -9.04 7.49 -6.56
CA GLU A 708 -7.88 7.39 -7.45
C GLU A 708 -6.75 6.55 -6.86
N LEU A 709 -6.36 6.79 -5.60
CA LEU A 709 -5.30 6.04 -4.91
C LEU A 709 -5.69 4.58 -4.67
N TYR A 710 -6.94 4.31 -4.29
CA TYR A 710 -7.44 2.94 -4.10
C TYR A 710 -7.46 2.18 -5.43
N LYS A 711 -7.95 2.80 -6.52
CA LYS A 711 -7.94 2.20 -7.85
C LYS A 711 -6.51 1.94 -8.36
N LEU A 712 -5.58 2.86 -8.09
CA LEU A 712 -4.17 2.68 -8.43
C LEU A 712 -3.57 1.48 -7.66
N LEU A 713 -3.85 1.35 -6.36
CA LEU A 713 -3.46 0.18 -5.56
C LEU A 713 -4.05 -1.14 -6.11
N GLN A 714 -5.35 -1.18 -6.40
CA GLN A 714 -6.04 -2.34 -6.97
C GLN A 714 -5.37 -2.82 -8.28
N ASN A 715 -5.10 -1.88 -9.18
CA ASN A 715 -4.47 -2.14 -10.47
C ASN A 715 -3.02 -2.62 -10.31
N GLN A 716 -2.22 -1.93 -9.49
CA GLN A 716 -0.80 -2.27 -9.28
C GLN A 716 -0.62 -3.65 -8.63
N MET A 717 -1.55 -4.08 -7.77
CA MET A 717 -1.57 -5.43 -7.18
C MET A 717 -2.27 -6.49 -8.07
N GLY A 718 -2.91 -6.09 -9.18
CA GLY A 718 -3.65 -6.98 -10.08
C GLY A 718 -4.77 -7.75 -9.38
N ILE A 719 -5.51 -7.10 -8.48
CA ILE A 719 -6.50 -7.77 -7.62
C ILE A 719 -7.75 -8.16 -8.42
N ALA A 720 -8.22 -7.29 -9.32
CA ALA A 720 -9.42 -7.54 -10.12
C ALA A 720 -9.24 -8.71 -11.10
N GLU A 721 -8.06 -8.83 -11.70
CA GLU A 721 -7.66 -9.93 -12.58
C GLU A 721 -7.62 -11.26 -11.82
N GLU A 722 -7.03 -11.26 -10.61
CA GLU A 722 -6.92 -12.43 -9.75
C GLU A 722 -8.30 -12.92 -9.27
N VAL A 723 -9.22 -12.00 -8.92
CA VAL A 723 -10.62 -12.32 -8.59
C VAL A 723 -11.30 -13.05 -9.74
N VAL A 724 -11.16 -12.55 -10.98
CA VAL A 724 -11.77 -13.14 -12.19
C VAL A 724 -11.13 -14.49 -12.55
N PHE A 725 -9.82 -14.66 -12.33
CA PHE A 725 -9.15 -15.95 -12.51
C PHE A 725 -9.67 -16.99 -11.52
N LEU A 726 -9.67 -16.64 -10.23
CA LEU A 726 -10.09 -17.54 -9.15
C LEU A 726 -11.58 -17.90 -9.24
N GLU A 727 -12.45 -16.98 -9.66
CA GLU A 727 -13.87 -17.27 -9.90
C GLU A 727 -14.07 -18.37 -10.97
N ARG A 728 -13.26 -18.36 -12.04
CA ARG A 728 -13.31 -19.39 -13.10
C ARG A 728 -12.80 -20.74 -12.60
N GLU A 729 -11.70 -20.75 -11.83
CA GLU A 729 -11.16 -21.94 -11.19
C GLU A 729 -12.20 -22.57 -10.24
N LEU A 730 -12.78 -21.76 -9.34
CA LEU A 730 -13.84 -22.17 -8.42
C LEU A 730 -15.09 -22.67 -9.14
N HIS A 731 -15.52 -22.05 -10.24
CA HIS A 731 -16.66 -22.52 -11.03
C HIS A 731 -16.38 -23.88 -11.69
N SER A 732 -15.17 -24.11 -12.20
CA SER A 732 -14.74 -25.41 -12.72
C SER A 732 -14.85 -26.51 -11.67
N HIS A 733 -14.26 -26.29 -10.48
CA HIS A 733 -14.36 -27.24 -9.38
C HIS A 733 -15.79 -27.44 -8.88
N HIS A 734 -16.60 -26.38 -8.79
CA HIS A 734 -18.02 -26.50 -8.41
C HIS A 734 -18.80 -27.43 -9.37
N ASN A 735 -18.57 -27.32 -10.68
CA ASN A 735 -19.21 -28.20 -11.66
C ASN A 735 -18.79 -29.67 -11.47
N ILE A 736 -17.51 -29.93 -11.13
CA ILE A 736 -17.04 -31.28 -10.78
C ILE A 736 -17.75 -31.80 -9.51
N LEU A 737 -17.93 -30.97 -8.48
CA LEU A 737 -18.67 -31.36 -7.27
C LEU A 737 -20.14 -31.70 -7.58
N VAL A 738 -20.81 -30.90 -8.41
CA VAL A 738 -22.22 -31.15 -8.80
C VAL A 738 -22.34 -32.45 -9.58
N LEU A 739 -21.38 -32.75 -10.47
CA LEU A 739 -21.31 -34.03 -11.17
C LEU A 739 -21.16 -35.20 -10.19
N GLN A 740 -20.20 -35.13 -9.25
CA GLN A 740 -19.97 -36.17 -8.23
C GLN A 740 -21.18 -36.37 -7.29
N GLU A 741 -21.80 -35.29 -6.80
CA GLU A 741 -23.03 -35.36 -5.99
C GLU A 741 -24.18 -36.00 -6.81
N SER A 742 -24.27 -35.71 -8.12
CA SER A 742 -25.27 -36.31 -9.01
C SER A 742 -25.02 -37.79 -9.29
N GLU A 743 -23.76 -38.22 -9.49
CA GLU A 743 -23.38 -39.62 -9.68
C GLU A 743 -23.66 -40.45 -8.43
N ALA A 744 -23.28 -39.96 -7.25
CA ALA A 744 -23.56 -40.62 -5.98
C ALA A 744 -25.07 -40.71 -5.69
N SER A 745 -25.84 -39.66 -6.03
CA SER A 745 -27.30 -39.67 -5.94
C SER A 745 -27.93 -40.66 -6.93
N ASN A 746 -27.42 -40.71 -8.16
CA ASN A 746 -27.87 -41.66 -9.17
C ASN A 746 -27.58 -43.10 -8.76
N GLU A 747 -26.38 -43.40 -8.24
CA GLU A 747 -26.06 -44.75 -7.75
C GLU A 747 -26.97 -45.16 -6.58
N LYS A 748 -27.24 -44.23 -5.64
CA LYS A 748 -28.17 -44.46 -4.53
C LYS A 748 -29.60 -44.70 -5.02
N ASN A 749 -30.08 -43.91 -5.97
CA ASN A 749 -31.39 -44.06 -6.60
C ASN A 749 -31.47 -45.36 -7.39
N GLU A 750 -30.40 -45.78 -8.06
CA GLU A 750 -30.34 -47.04 -8.79
C GLU A 750 -30.38 -48.23 -7.82
N ARG A 751 -29.62 -48.19 -6.72
CA ARG A 751 -29.71 -49.20 -5.63
C ARG A 751 -31.12 -49.28 -5.04
N LEU A 752 -31.78 -48.14 -4.82
CA LEU A 752 -33.18 -48.08 -4.36
C LEU A 752 -34.14 -48.66 -5.40
N ASN A 753 -33.98 -48.32 -6.68
CA ASN A 753 -34.80 -48.83 -7.78
C ASN A 753 -34.60 -50.34 -7.97
N ARG A 754 -33.37 -50.87 -7.84
CA ARG A 754 -33.09 -52.32 -7.83
C ARG A 754 -33.81 -53.02 -6.66
N LEU A 755 -33.85 -52.40 -5.47
CA LEU A 755 -34.57 -52.94 -4.31
C LEU A 755 -36.09 -52.87 -4.48
N LEU A 756 -36.63 -51.78 -5.04
CA LEU A 756 -38.04 -51.64 -5.37
C LEU A 756 -38.46 -52.66 -6.43
N ALA A 757 -37.70 -52.83 -7.51
CA ALA A 757 -37.95 -53.86 -8.53
C ALA A 757 -37.95 -55.28 -7.96
N LEU A 758 -37.04 -55.57 -7.02
CA LEU A 758 -36.98 -56.83 -6.28
C LEU A 758 -38.25 -57.06 -5.45
N LEU A 759 -38.68 -56.06 -4.65
CA LEU A 759 -39.91 -56.14 -3.87
C LEU A 759 -41.16 -56.28 -4.75
N SER A 760 -41.28 -55.45 -5.80
CA SER A 760 -42.39 -55.51 -6.74
C SER A 760 -42.50 -56.86 -7.43
N THR A 761 -41.38 -57.52 -7.75
CA THR A 761 -41.39 -58.83 -8.42
C THR A 761 -41.80 -59.97 -7.48
N ILE A 762 -41.37 -59.91 -6.22
CA ILE A 762 -41.81 -60.87 -5.20
C ILE A 762 -43.31 -60.69 -4.89
N LEU A 763 -43.82 -59.46 -4.91
CA LEU A 763 -45.23 -59.16 -4.64
C LEU A 763 -46.15 -59.29 -5.86
N ALA A 764 -45.62 -59.24 -7.09
CA ALA A 764 -46.41 -59.36 -8.31
C ALA A 764 -47.11 -60.72 -8.44
N VAL A 765 -46.44 -61.82 -8.12
CA VAL A 765 -47.04 -63.16 -8.23
C VAL A 765 -48.19 -63.37 -7.22
N PRO A 766 -48.02 -63.08 -5.91
CA PRO A 766 -49.14 -63.03 -4.96
C PRO A 766 -50.24 -62.05 -5.38
N GLY A 767 -49.88 -60.86 -5.87
CA GLY A 767 -50.84 -59.84 -6.29
C GLY A 767 -51.71 -60.26 -7.48
N ILE A 768 -51.12 -60.90 -8.48
CA ILE A 768 -51.85 -61.46 -9.63
C ILE A 768 -52.75 -62.63 -9.19
N ALA A 769 -52.28 -63.50 -8.29
CA ALA A 769 -53.11 -64.56 -7.73
C ALA A 769 -54.31 -63.98 -6.96
N LEU A 770 -54.09 -63.02 -6.06
CA LEU A 770 -55.15 -62.32 -5.31
C LEU A 770 -56.13 -61.59 -6.24
N ALA A 771 -55.67 -61.00 -7.35
CA ALA A 771 -56.52 -60.34 -8.34
C ALA A 771 -57.34 -61.32 -9.20
N TYR A 772 -56.78 -62.49 -9.52
CA TYR A 772 -57.45 -63.54 -10.29
C TYR A 772 -58.52 -64.27 -9.47
N TYR A 773 -58.18 -64.68 -8.25
CA TYR A 773 -59.14 -65.32 -7.35
C TYR A 773 -60.13 -64.31 -6.79
N GLY A 774 -59.71 -63.07 -6.53
CA GLY A 774 -60.52 -62.05 -5.87
C GLY A 774 -60.54 -62.22 -4.36
N ILE A 775 -60.43 -61.12 -3.62
CA ILE A 775 -60.31 -61.14 -2.15
C ILE A 775 -61.53 -61.82 -1.48
N ASN A 776 -62.72 -61.68 -2.07
CA ASN A 776 -63.96 -62.26 -1.54
C ASN A 776 -64.10 -63.78 -1.78
N VAL A 777 -63.23 -64.42 -2.56
CA VAL A 777 -63.27 -65.88 -2.81
C VAL A 777 -62.57 -66.67 -1.71
N PHE A 778 -61.80 -65.99 -0.84
CA PHE A 778 -61.11 -66.61 0.28
C PHE A 778 -62.04 -67.11 1.40
N ASP A 779 -63.25 -66.54 1.56
CA ASP A 779 -64.24 -67.03 2.54
C ASP A 779 -65.03 -68.24 2.00
N ASP A 780 -65.64 -68.14 0.81
CA ASP A 780 -66.60 -69.15 0.33
C ASP A 780 -65.98 -70.34 -0.42
N GLN A 781 -64.88 -70.18 -1.18
CA GLN A 781 -64.32 -71.28 -1.98
C GLN A 781 -63.08 -71.96 -1.40
N LEU A 782 -62.42 -71.35 -0.40
CA LEU A 782 -61.24 -71.98 0.23
C LEU A 782 -61.54 -72.81 1.48
N SER A 783 -62.74 -72.67 2.05
CA SER A 783 -63.22 -73.44 3.21
C SER A 783 -63.22 -74.98 3.05
N PRO A 784 -63.34 -75.60 1.85
CA PRO A 784 -63.29 -77.06 1.70
C PRO A 784 -61.87 -77.65 1.66
N PHE A 785 -60.83 -76.83 1.48
CA PHE A 785 -59.47 -77.34 1.29
C PHE A 785 -58.76 -77.63 2.62
N SER A 786 -58.07 -78.77 2.69
CA SER A 786 -57.27 -79.08 3.88
C SER A 786 -56.11 -78.09 4.05
N PRO A 787 -55.62 -77.86 5.28
CA PRO A 787 -54.46 -76.99 5.53
C PRO A 787 -53.21 -77.39 4.72
N LEU A 788 -53.12 -78.65 4.30
CA LEU A 788 -52.04 -79.19 3.50
C LEU A 788 -52.13 -78.76 2.02
N VAL A 789 -53.34 -78.58 1.47
CA VAL A 789 -53.54 -78.01 0.12
C VAL A 789 -53.30 -76.51 0.11
N LEU A 790 -53.80 -75.79 1.13
CA LEU A 790 -53.51 -74.36 1.33
C LEU A 790 -51.99 -74.12 1.49
N GLY A 791 -51.30 -74.95 2.28
CA GLY A 791 -49.84 -74.95 2.38
C GLY A 791 -49.15 -75.25 1.05
N GLY A 792 -49.70 -76.16 0.24
CA GLY A 792 -49.21 -76.45 -1.12
C GLY A 792 -49.34 -75.25 -2.07
N ILE A 793 -50.48 -74.57 -2.09
CA ILE A 793 -50.69 -73.35 -2.90
C ILE A 793 -49.75 -72.23 -2.44
N LEU A 794 -49.58 -72.04 -1.13
CA LEU A 794 -48.63 -71.08 -0.58
C LEU A 794 -47.18 -71.41 -0.99
N LEU A 795 -46.77 -72.68 -0.93
CA LEU A 795 -45.46 -73.13 -1.40
C LEU A 795 -45.27 -72.93 -2.91
N LEU A 796 -46.32 -73.08 -3.73
CA LEU A 796 -46.27 -72.80 -5.16
C LEU A 796 -46.12 -71.29 -5.45
N ILE A 797 -46.86 -70.44 -4.72
CA ILE A 797 -46.73 -68.98 -4.81
C ILE A 797 -45.32 -68.53 -4.40
N LEU A 798 -44.80 -69.05 -3.27
CA LEU A 798 -43.44 -68.77 -2.80
C LEU A 798 -42.39 -69.30 -3.78
N GLY A 799 -42.59 -70.49 -4.36
CA GLY A 799 -41.71 -71.09 -5.37
C GLY A 799 -41.67 -70.29 -6.68
N ALA A 800 -42.83 -69.91 -7.21
CA ALA A 800 -42.94 -69.03 -8.37
C ALA A 800 -42.25 -67.69 -8.11
N SER A 801 -42.50 -67.08 -6.95
CA SER A 801 -41.87 -65.81 -6.54
C SER A 801 -40.35 -65.92 -6.42
N PHE A 802 -39.84 -67.03 -5.87
CA PHE A 802 -38.40 -67.30 -5.76
C PHE A 802 -37.72 -67.52 -7.12
N PHE A 803 -38.33 -68.27 -8.03
CA PHE A 803 -37.78 -68.48 -9.37
C PHE A 803 -37.90 -67.23 -10.25
N ALA A 804 -38.99 -66.47 -10.15
CA ALA A 804 -39.12 -65.16 -10.80
C ALA A 804 -38.06 -64.17 -10.30
N TYR A 805 -37.84 -64.12 -8.97
CA TYR A 805 -36.73 -63.37 -8.37
C TYR A 805 -35.36 -63.81 -8.92
N ARG A 806 -35.06 -65.11 -8.95
CA ARG A 806 -33.80 -65.65 -9.50
C ARG A 806 -33.60 -65.25 -10.98
N ALA A 807 -34.65 -65.31 -11.80
CA ALA A 807 -34.60 -64.93 -13.20
C ALA A 807 -34.39 -63.41 -13.39
N LEU A 808 -35.11 -62.57 -12.65
CA LEU A 808 -34.95 -61.12 -12.74
C LEU A 808 -33.60 -60.66 -12.18
N HIS A 809 -33.14 -61.21 -11.06
CA HIS A 809 -31.82 -60.89 -10.50
C HIS A 809 -30.68 -61.29 -11.45
N ALA A 810 -30.85 -62.33 -12.26
CA ALA A 810 -29.91 -62.66 -13.34
C ALA A 810 -30.00 -61.67 -14.51
N PHE A 811 -31.20 -61.26 -14.91
CA PHE A 811 -31.41 -60.24 -15.96
C PHE A 811 -30.81 -58.88 -15.59
N MET A 812 -31.05 -58.40 -14.37
CA MET A 812 -30.57 -57.11 -13.84
C MET A 812 -29.05 -57.04 -13.64
N ARG A 813 -28.31 -58.14 -13.80
CA ARG A 813 -26.84 -58.19 -13.71
C ARG A 813 -26.14 -58.20 -15.06
N LYS A 814 -26.87 -58.11 -16.18
CA LYS A 814 -26.30 -58.20 -17.52
C LYS A 814 -26.17 -56.85 -18.19
N GLU A 815 -25.01 -56.63 -18.78
CA GLU A 815 -24.82 -55.59 -19.78
C GLU A 815 -25.66 -55.90 -21.03
N THR A 816 -26.13 -54.83 -21.68
CA THR A 816 -27.03 -54.89 -22.84
C THR A 816 -26.42 -55.69 -23.99
N GLY A 817 -26.97 -56.88 -24.25
CA GLY A 817 -26.61 -57.74 -25.39
C GLY A 817 -26.29 -59.20 -25.03
N GLN A 818 -26.04 -59.53 -23.76
CA GLN A 818 -25.73 -60.91 -23.36
C GLN A 818 -26.96 -61.83 -23.31
N LYS A 819 -26.88 -63.01 -23.93
CA LYS A 819 -27.92 -64.06 -23.90
C LYS A 819 -28.03 -64.74 -22.53
N PHE A 820 -29.19 -65.35 -22.24
CA PHE A 820 -29.38 -66.17 -21.04
C PHE A 820 -28.54 -67.46 -21.08
N ASN A 821 -27.87 -67.75 -19.96
CA ASN A 821 -27.16 -69.00 -19.70
C ASN A 821 -28.18 -70.08 -19.29
N ARG A 822 -27.84 -71.35 -19.53
CA ARG A 822 -28.72 -72.53 -19.32
C ARG A 822 -29.44 -72.53 -17.97
N ASN A 823 -28.73 -72.21 -16.88
CA ASN A 823 -29.31 -72.20 -15.54
C ASN A 823 -30.35 -71.08 -15.34
N GLU A 824 -30.15 -69.92 -15.96
CA GLU A 824 -31.07 -68.79 -15.88
C GLU A 824 -32.33 -69.04 -16.72
N THR A 825 -32.15 -69.64 -17.92
CA THR A 825 -33.27 -70.14 -18.75
C THR A 825 -34.08 -71.21 -18.00
N ILE A 826 -33.43 -72.09 -17.24
CA ILE A 826 -34.09 -73.06 -16.36
C ILE A 826 -34.87 -72.36 -15.24
N HIS A 827 -34.30 -71.33 -14.59
CA HIS A 827 -35.03 -70.57 -13.56
C HIS A 827 -36.25 -69.85 -14.12
N LEU A 828 -36.15 -69.24 -15.31
CA LEU A 828 -37.30 -68.62 -15.98
C LEU A 828 -38.37 -69.65 -16.36
N ALA A 829 -37.97 -70.80 -16.93
CA ALA A 829 -38.89 -71.89 -17.24
C ALA A 829 -39.58 -72.44 -15.99
N LEU A 830 -38.85 -72.62 -14.88
CA LEU A 830 -39.43 -73.02 -13.59
C LEU A 830 -40.40 -71.98 -13.04
N ALA A 831 -40.08 -70.68 -13.13
CA ALA A 831 -41.01 -69.61 -12.73
C ALA A 831 -42.34 -69.71 -13.49
N VAL A 832 -42.29 -69.92 -14.81
CA VAL A 832 -43.48 -70.11 -15.66
C VAL A 832 -44.23 -71.40 -15.31
N VAL A 833 -43.54 -72.52 -15.07
CA VAL A 833 -44.17 -73.78 -14.66
C VAL A 833 -44.88 -73.66 -13.32
N PHE A 834 -44.21 -73.11 -12.30
CA PHE A 834 -44.83 -72.86 -10.99
C PHE A 834 -46.01 -71.89 -11.10
N PHE A 835 -45.90 -70.83 -11.92
CA PHE A 835 -47.00 -69.89 -12.17
C PHE A 835 -48.20 -70.58 -12.83
N ILE A 836 -47.99 -71.41 -13.85
CA ILE A 836 -49.06 -72.20 -14.48
C ILE A 836 -49.70 -73.17 -13.48
N LEU A 837 -48.91 -73.82 -12.62
CA LEU A 837 -49.43 -74.73 -11.58
C LEU A 837 -50.34 -74.03 -10.55
N ILE A 838 -50.09 -72.75 -10.23
CA ILE A 838 -50.95 -71.94 -9.34
C ILE A 838 -52.39 -71.84 -9.88
N PHE A 839 -52.59 -71.82 -11.21
CA PHE A 839 -53.92 -71.74 -11.83
C PHE A 839 -54.54 -73.11 -12.17
N ILE A 840 -53.72 -74.15 -12.36
CA ILE A 840 -54.20 -75.49 -12.71
C ILE A 840 -54.61 -76.30 -11.48
N LEU A 841 -53.97 -76.12 -10.31
CA LEU A 841 -54.25 -76.93 -9.12
C LEU A 841 -55.73 -76.96 -8.69
N PRO A 842 -56.47 -75.83 -8.64
CA PRO A 842 -57.88 -75.83 -8.25
C PRO A 842 -58.74 -76.76 -9.13
N PHE A 843 -58.61 -76.66 -10.45
CA PHE A 843 -59.31 -77.52 -11.42
C PHE A 843 -58.98 -79.01 -11.25
N CYS A 844 -57.76 -79.35 -10.82
CA CYS A 844 -57.37 -80.73 -10.54
C CYS A 844 -58.03 -81.28 -9.25
N PHE A 845 -58.25 -80.43 -8.24
CA PHE A 845 -58.91 -80.84 -7.00
C PHE A 845 -60.44 -80.80 -7.07
N GLU A 846 -61.03 -79.89 -7.86
CA GLU A 846 -62.47 -79.85 -8.14
C GLU A 846 -62.93 -81.19 -8.75
N ARG A 847 -62.21 -81.68 -9.76
CA ARG A 847 -62.37 -83.04 -10.35
C ARG A 847 -62.06 -84.21 -9.40
N ALA A 848 -61.36 -83.98 -8.29
CA ALA A 848 -61.12 -85.00 -7.27
C ALA A 848 -62.25 -85.01 -6.23
N GLY A 849 -62.83 -83.85 -5.92
CA GLY A 849 -64.04 -83.71 -5.09
C GLY A 849 -65.25 -84.41 -5.72
N GLU A 850 -65.53 -84.13 -7.00
CA GLU A 850 -66.63 -84.78 -7.74
C GLU A 850 -66.56 -86.31 -7.71
N LYS A 851 -65.35 -86.88 -7.72
CA LYS A 851 -65.15 -88.34 -7.64
C LYS A 851 -65.43 -88.92 -6.25
N ASN A 852 -65.19 -88.17 -5.19
CA ASN A 852 -65.52 -88.60 -3.82
C ASN A 852 -67.03 -88.49 -3.53
N GLU A 853 -67.71 -87.45 -4.03
CA GLU A 853 -69.16 -87.34 -3.89
C GLU A 853 -69.91 -88.47 -4.61
N GLN A 854 -69.46 -88.86 -5.81
CA GLN A 854 -70.05 -89.99 -6.54
C GLN A 854 -69.87 -91.35 -5.83
N GLN A 855 -68.83 -91.53 -5.00
CA GLN A 855 -68.69 -92.73 -4.17
C GLN A 855 -69.56 -92.69 -2.91
N LEU A 856 -69.80 -91.52 -2.33
CA LEU A 856 -70.65 -91.36 -1.14
C LEU A 856 -72.15 -91.53 -1.43
N GLN A 857 -72.63 -91.19 -2.64
CA GLN A 857 -74.06 -91.27 -2.97
C GLN A 857 -74.60 -92.70 -3.26
N GLN A 858 -73.75 -93.72 -3.42
CA GLN A 858 -74.21 -95.11 -3.58
C GLN A 858 -74.43 -95.86 -2.23
N GLY A 859 -74.11 -95.23 -1.11
CA GLY A 859 -74.02 -95.84 0.22
C GLY A 859 -75.23 -95.69 1.15
N GLY A 860 -76.45 -96.03 0.70
CA GLY A 860 -77.54 -96.46 1.61
C GLY A 860 -78.43 -95.38 2.26
N LEU A 861 -79.72 -95.41 1.92
CA LEU A 861 -80.79 -94.83 2.74
C LEU A 861 -80.94 -95.59 4.08
N LYS A 862 -81.13 -94.86 5.20
CA LYS A 862 -82.30 -95.06 6.10
C LYS A 862 -82.49 -94.00 7.20
N LYS A 863 -83.52 -93.16 6.98
CA LYS A 863 -84.61 -92.74 7.88
C LYS A 863 -84.35 -92.14 9.28
N GLU A 864 -84.98 -90.95 9.44
CA GLU A 864 -85.78 -90.48 10.60
C GLU A 864 -85.01 -90.15 11.92
N LYS A 865 -85.33 -89.07 12.66
CA LYS A 865 -86.60 -88.30 12.77
C LYS A 865 -86.38 -86.92 13.44
N THR A 866 -87.18 -85.91 13.04
CA THR A 866 -87.77 -84.78 13.83
C THR A 866 -87.00 -84.19 15.04
N LEU A 867 -86.90 -82.88 15.29
CA LEU A 867 -87.70 -81.67 14.95
C LEU A 867 -86.71 -80.45 15.00
N ALA A 868 -86.99 -79.18 14.66
CA ALA A 868 -88.22 -78.44 14.36
C ALA A 868 -87.97 -77.21 13.45
N ASP A 869 -89.02 -76.40 13.23
CA ASP A 869 -89.14 -75.12 12.51
C ASP A 869 -90.34 -74.35 13.20
N PRO A 870 -90.78 -73.10 12.89
CA PRO A 870 -90.46 -72.25 11.74
C PRO A 870 -90.40 -70.70 11.93
N LYS A 871 -90.20 -69.99 10.80
CA LYS A 871 -90.58 -68.57 10.45
C LYS A 871 -89.56 -67.45 10.71
N THR A 872 -89.40 -66.39 9.87
CA THR A 872 -89.72 -66.12 8.43
C THR A 872 -88.95 -64.88 7.93
N LEU A 873 -88.41 -64.96 6.70
CA LEU A 873 -88.19 -63.98 5.59
C LEU A 873 -88.84 -62.54 5.65
N PRO A 874 -88.52 -61.55 4.74
CA PRO A 874 -87.43 -61.41 3.72
C PRO A 874 -86.83 -59.96 3.50
N VAL A 875 -86.04 -59.78 2.41
CA VAL A 875 -86.01 -58.64 1.42
C VAL A 875 -84.69 -57.82 1.27
N ASP A 876 -84.01 -58.01 0.11
CA ASP A 876 -83.56 -57.06 -0.96
C ASP A 876 -83.27 -55.55 -0.68
N SER A 877 -82.53 -54.77 -1.48
CA SER A 877 -81.45 -54.95 -2.51
C SER A 877 -81.00 -53.54 -3.02
N LEU A 878 -80.22 -53.46 -4.11
CA LEU A 878 -79.83 -52.25 -4.90
C LEU A 878 -78.78 -51.30 -4.27
N LEU A 879 -77.92 -50.56 -4.99
CA LEU A 879 -77.19 -50.65 -6.28
C LEU A 879 -76.46 -49.29 -6.47
N LYS A 880 -75.44 -49.26 -7.34
CA LYS A 880 -74.80 -48.10 -8.03
C LYS A 880 -73.61 -47.33 -7.40
N ARG A 881 -72.50 -47.45 -8.15
CA ARG A 881 -71.42 -46.46 -8.36
C ARG A 881 -71.94 -45.14 -8.93
N GLN A 882 -71.18 -44.05 -8.77
CA GLN A 882 -70.55 -43.23 -9.84
C GLN A 882 -69.69 -42.12 -9.19
N THR A 883 -68.36 -42.15 -9.31
CA THR A 883 -67.50 -41.53 -10.36
C THR A 883 -67.49 -40.00 -10.41
N ASP A 884 -66.30 -39.45 -10.17
CA ASP A 884 -65.63 -38.38 -10.93
C ASP A 884 -66.40 -37.11 -11.33
N SER A 885 -65.83 -35.93 -11.03
CA SER A 885 -64.80 -35.39 -11.94
C SER A 885 -64.31 -33.96 -11.60
N LEU A 886 -63.02 -33.76 -11.84
CA LEU A 886 -62.38 -32.62 -12.52
C LEU A 886 -62.75 -31.16 -12.17
N ASN A 887 -61.74 -30.52 -11.55
CA ASN A 887 -61.05 -29.33 -12.07
C ASN A 887 -61.75 -27.95 -12.21
N ASN A 888 -61.05 -27.00 -11.58
CA ASN A 888 -60.50 -25.76 -12.14
C ASN A 888 -61.20 -24.41 -11.90
N ARG A 889 -60.38 -23.49 -11.34
CA ARG A 889 -60.22 -22.06 -11.68
C ARG A 889 -61.47 -21.18 -11.56
N LYS A 890 -61.44 -20.11 -10.77
CA LYS A 890 -60.53 -18.95 -10.96
C LYS A 890 -60.64 -17.94 -9.79
N SER A 891 -59.51 -17.28 -9.47
CA SER A 891 -59.32 -15.82 -9.20
C SER A 891 -60.36 -15.02 -8.37
N LYS A 892 -60.00 -14.02 -7.55
CA LYS A 892 -58.85 -13.08 -7.57
C LYS A 892 -58.87 -12.22 -6.28
N THR A 893 -57.78 -11.46 -5.99
CA THR A 893 -57.73 -10.19 -5.18
C THR A 893 -58.14 -10.26 -3.68
N ASP A 894 -57.54 -9.57 -2.71
CA ASP A 894 -56.52 -8.48 -2.69
C ASP A 894 -55.53 -8.61 -1.49
N ALA A 895 -54.52 -7.74 -1.44
CA ALA A 895 -53.43 -7.69 -0.45
C ALA A 895 -53.73 -6.79 0.77
N PRO A 896 -52.85 -6.78 1.80
CA PRO A 896 -52.58 -5.62 2.63
C PRO A 896 -51.18 -5.01 2.37
N GLN A 897 -51.03 -3.72 2.71
CA GLN A 897 -49.76 -3.00 2.81
C GLN A 897 -49.06 -3.26 4.14
#